data_AF-A0A7C2VR00-F1
#
_entry.id   AF-A0A7C2VR00-F1
#
_cell.length_a   1.000
_cell.length_b   1.000
_cell.length_c   1.000
_cell.angle_alpha   90.00
_cell.angle_beta   90.00
_cell.angle_gamma   90.00
#
_symmetry.space_group_name_H-M   'P 1'
#
loop_
_entity.id
_entity.type
_entity.pdbx_description
1 polymer ?
#
loop_
_entity_poly.entity_id
_entity_poly.type
_entity_poly.pdbx_seq_one_letter_code
_entity_poly.pdbx_strand_id
1 'polypeptide(L)'
;MICLITMLICSGLMGTDETPVVKSLVRPDLSSRNLLSNPGFEEISDGKVKGWSPYGESGFELDDRNRRSGKISIRCSGRRGGAQQVVELNQKSPRPVFVSGWSKADSVSGSPDSNYSLYVDIIYSDGTPLWGQTVSFSTGTHDWEYRERFILPEKPIKKLYLYALFRGHGGRVWFDDLRLVELKSTEGAFWFDGQFVRLERGKSGEITRKFRITTEDELELTLGEDGRLNRVRCGERTIFEGNRPWIYARDFAANSDFIAAVGKIQRDKEGKLIFTGEFPSLNLRIELEISGLKSHLRLDGRVKDLTEKDRAISLYVGLPILKKGWRWWDYVRRSRKIEGKEEYSNVAYCGAGATGYISLYPIGCVEDGRSGLVMGIPMDRPRLYRIACNGGSGEIYAAFDFGLVAESIRYPSSADFSLVIYRADPEWGFRSALKRYYDIFPQFFVKRVEREGIWMPFTDISTVEGYEDFGFAFHEGTNNIRFDDQIGVYSFRYTEPMTYWQRMPKEIPRTYEGAVEFLKRNMHSLDKRLRDISRATELCGAYDRNGRYILRIRNAPWCDGAVFTLNPNPDIPEDDYHTLNKAHLNYTPQMGDRLYSGENGQLDGEYLDSLEGWGGDKNFRREHFKYVSIPLTFDPQSG
;
A
#
# COMPACT_ATOMS: atom_id res chain seq x y z
N MET A 1 -55.75 11.96 15.22
CA MET A 1 -54.70 11.06 15.72
C MET A 1 -53.40 11.58 15.13
N ILE A 2 -52.75 12.50 15.85
CA ILE A 2 -51.55 13.24 15.44
C ILE A 2 -50.42 12.70 16.33
N CYS A 3 -49.35 12.17 15.73
CA CYS A 3 -48.18 11.71 16.46
C CYS A 3 -47.06 12.73 16.27
N LEU A 4 -46.73 13.45 17.35
CA LEU A 4 -45.56 14.31 17.48
C LEU A 4 -44.30 13.45 17.46
N ILE A 5 -43.36 13.73 16.55
CA ILE A 5 -41.96 13.30 16.68
C ILE A 5 -41.19 14.47 17.27
N THR A 6 -40.86 14.34 18.55
CA THR A 6 -40.04 15.28 19.32
C THR A 6 -38.58 15.11 18.89
N MET A 7 -38.03 16.11 18.18
CA MET A 7 -36.58 16.25 18.02
C MET A 7 -35.96 16.52 19.39
N LEU A 8 -35.23 15.55 19.94
CA LEU A 8 -34.30 15.80 21.04
C LEU A 8 -33.08 16.54 20.47
N ILE A 9 -33.02 17.85 20.74
CA ILE A 9 -31.83 18.66 20.63
C ILE A 9 -30.93 18.28 21.83
N CYS A 10 -29.87 17.51 21.59
CA CYS A 10 -28.78 17.40 22.54
C CYS A 10 -27.95 18.69 22.48
N SER A 11 -28.24 19.61 23.38
CA SER A 11 -27.37 20.72 23.75
C SER A 11 -26.23 20.19 24.61
N GLY A 12 -25.03 20.13 24.04
CA GLY A 12 -23.80 19.74 24.73
C GLY A 12 -22.58 20.48 24.16
N LEU A 13 -22.22 21.57 24.84
CA LEU A 13 -20.94 22.29 24.82
C LEU A 13 -20.50 22.97 23.51
N MET A 14 -20.64 24.30 23.52
CA MET A 14 -19.91 25.23 22.68
C MET A 14 -18.39 25.07 22.89
N GLY A 15 -17.71 24.66 21.84
CA GLY A 15 -16.30 24.86 21.57
C GLY A 15 -16.15 24.82 20.06
N THR A 16 -15.73 25.92 19.45
CA THR A 16 -15.39 25.95 18.03
C THR A 16 -14.12 25.11 17.82
N ASP A 17 -14.29 23.79 17.70
CA ASP A 17 -13.18 22.87 17.41
C ASP A 17 -12.81 23.00 15.94
N GLU A 18 -11.91 23.94 15.65
CA GLU A 18 -11.12 23.86 14.43
C GLU A 18 -10.54 22.44 14.34
N THR A 19 -10.82 21.77 13.23
CA THR A 19 -10.26 20.45 12.95
C THR A 19 -8.74 20.49 13.21
N PRO A 20 -8.16 19.57 13.99
CA PRO A 20 -6.76 19.63 14.41
C PRO A 20 -5.84 19.20 13.25
N VAL A 21 -5.86 19.95 12.15
CA VAL A 21 -5.05 19.70 10.97
C VAL A 21 -3.58 19.90 11.34
N VAL A 22 -2.75 18.91 10.99
CA VAL A 22 -1.29 19.00 11.15
C VAL A 22 -0.58 19.29 9.85
N LYS A 23 -1.16 18.81 8.74
CA LYS A 23 -0.67 19.06 7.39
C LYS A 23 -1.87 19.24 6.47
N SER A 24 -1.94 20.37 5.78
CA SER A 24 -2.94 20.59 4.74
C SER A 24 -2.36 20.24 3.38
N LEU A 25 -3.18 19.58 2.55
CA LEU A 25 -2.84 19.39 1.15
C LEU A 25 -2.76 20.75 0.48
N VAL A 26 -1.63 21.02 -0.17
CA VAL A 26 -1.49 22.21 -0.99
C VAL A 26 -2.31 21.98 -2.24
N ARG A 27 -3.34 22.80 -2.46
CA ARG A 27 -4.12 22.82 -3.70
C ARG A 27 -3.90 24.16 -4.39
N PRO A 28 -3.83 24.20 -5.74
CA PRO A 28 -3.81 25.48 -6.40
C PRO A 28 -5.15 26.19 -6.18
N ASP A 29 -5.09 27.41 -5.64
CA ASP A 29 -6.25 28.32 -5.51
C ASP A 29 -7.01 28.36 -6.84
N LEU A 30 -8.34 28.40 -6.81
CA LEU A 30 -9.19 28.58 -7.99
C LEU A 30 -8.75 29.78 -8.85
N SER A 31 -8.19 30.82 -8.24
CA SER A 31 -7.62 31.99 -8.94
C SER A 31 -6.31 31.69 -9.70
N SER A 32 -5.64 30.56 -9.40
CA SER A 32 -4.40 30.16 -10.05
C SER A 32 -4.65 29.96 -11.53
N ARG A 33 -3.90 30.72 -12.35
CA ARG A 33 -3.96 30.68 -13.81
C ARG A 33 -3.80 29.25 -14.31
N ASN A 34 -4.83 28.76 -15.00
CA ASN A 34 -4.74 27.53 -15.78
C ASN A 34 -3.81 27.78 -16.98
N LEU A 35 -2.84 26.89 -17.16
CA LEU A 35 -1.85 26.98 -18.22
C LEU A 35 -2.34 26.33 -19.52
N LEU A 36 -3.42 25.56 -19.47
CA LEU A 36 -4.11 25.08 -20.66
C LEU A 36 -4.93 26.19 -21.30
N SER A 37 -4.82 26.30 -22.61
CA SER A 37 -5.75 27.07 -23.43
C SER A 37 -7.06 26.28 -23.57
N ASN A 38 -8.19 26.98 -23.44
CA ASN A 38 -9.53 26.42 -23.61
C ASN A 38 -9.77 25.09 -22.85
N PRO A 39 -9.61 25.06 -21.52
CA PRO A 39 -9.62 23.83 -20.72
C PRO A 39 -10.95 23.08 -20.66
N GLY A 40 -12.07 23.80 -20.86
CA GLY A 40 -13.42 23.22 -20.98
C GLY A 40 -13.89 23.09 -22.43
N PHE A 41 -13.00 23.27 -23.41
CA PHE A 41 -13.29 23.02 -24.84
C PHE A 41 -14.37 23.91 -25.49
N GLU A 42 -14.74 25.03 -24.86
CA GLU A 42 -15.81 25.94 -25.29
C GLU A 42 -15.46 26.82 -26.51
N GLU A 43 -14.19 27.15 -26.73
CA GLU A 43 -13.76 27.96 -27.89
C GLU A 43 -13.53 27.10 -29.15
N ILE A 44 -14.43 27.19 -30.13
CA ILE A 44 -14.38 26.44 -31.39
C ILE A 44 -14.23 27.38 -32.58
N SER A 45 -13.29 27.07 -33.48
CA SER A 45 -13.12 27.72 -34.79
C SER A 45 -12.98 26.65 -35.86
N ASP A 46 -13.74 26.78 -36.96
CA ASP A 46 -13.67 25.87 -38.11
C ASP A 46 -13.85 24.39 -37.73
N GLY A 47 -14.75 24.13 -36.77
CA GLY A 47 -15.03 22.77 -36.26
C GLY A 47 -13.91 22.18 -35.40
N LYS A 48 -12.89 22.96 -35.05
CA LYS A 48 -11.76 22.53 -34.20
C LYS A 48 -11.77 23.27 -32.87
N VAL A 49 -11.42 22.55 -31.81
CA VAL A 49 -11.25 23.15 -30.49
C VAL A 49 -9.94 23.92 -30.46
N LYS A 50 -10.04 25.22 -30.21
CA LYS A 50 -8.87 26.11 -30.18
C LYS A 50 -7.90 25.65 -29.10
N GLY A 51 -6.61 25.55 -29.46
CA GLY A 51 -5.52 25.18 -28.54
C GLY A 51 -5.35 23.66 -28.33
N TRP A 52 -6.21 22.82 -28.87
CA TRP A 52 -6.14 21.36 -28.72
C TRP A 52 -5.96 20.68 -30.07
N SER A 53 -5.06 19.70 -30.12
CA SER A 53 -4.87 18.84 -31.29
C SER A 53 -5.46 17.45 -31.02
N PRO A 54 -6.01 16.75 -32.02
CA PRO A 54 -6.40 15.35 -31.85
C PRO A 54 -5.17 14.48 -31.56
N TYR A 55 -5.35 13.47 -30.72
CA TYR A 55 -4.38 12.42 -30.45
C TYR A 55 -4.89 11.06 -30.93
N GLY A 56 -3.98 10.25 -31.48
CA GLY A 56 -4.33 8.94 -32.02
C GLY A 56 -5.07 9.03 -33.35
N GLU A 57 -5.46 7.87 -33.87
CA GLU A 57 -6.14 7.76 -35.17
C GLU A 57 -7.58 8.26 -35.10
N SER A 58 -8.26 8.08 -33.96
CA SER A 58 -9.65 8.50 -33.79
C SER A 58 -9.83 9.91 -33.23
N GLY A 59 -8.77 10.53 -32.67
CA GLY A 59 -8.86 11.88 -32.12
C GLY A 59 -9.97 12.02 -31.07
N PHE A 60 -10.77 13.07 -31.18
CA PHE A 60 -11.95 13.32 -30.35
C PHE A 60 -13.05 14.00 -31.17
N GLU A 61 -14.28 13.91 -30.68
CA GLU A 61 -15.46 14.58 -31.22
C GLU A 61 -16.05 15.53 -30.18
N LEU A 62 -16.85 16.51 -30.60
CA LEU A 62 -17.55 17.42 -29.70
C LEU A 62 -18.89 16.82 -29.26
N ASP A 63 -19.26 17.00 -28.00
CA ASP A 63 -20.55 16.56 -27.46
C ASP A 63 -21.20 17.68 -26.63
N ASP A 64 -22.41 18.09 -27.03
CA ASP A 64 -23.19 19.15 -26.36
C ASP A 64 -24.27 18.60 -25.42
N ARG A 65 -24.38 17.27 -25.29
CA ARG A 65 -25.33 16.59 -24.41
C ARG A 65 -24.65 16.10 -23.15
N ASN A 66 -23.48 15.49 -23.29
CA ASN A 66 -22.68 15.01 -22.16
C ASN A 66 -21.57 16.01 -21.88
N ARG A 67 -21.84 16.97 -20.99
CA ARG A 67 -20.88 18.00 -20.58
C ARG A 67 -20.90 18.16 -19.07
N ARG A 68 -19.77 18.51 -18.45
CA ARG A 68 -19.67 18.73 -17.01
C ARG A 68 -20.01 20.17 -16.69
N SER A 69 -19.45 21.10 -17.43
CA SER A 69 -19.80 22.51 -17.38
C SER A 69 -19.93 23.09 -18.79
N GLY A 70 -20.16 24.40 -18.91
CA GLY A 70 -20.23 25.07 -20.21
C GLY A 70 -21.29 24.51 -21.16
N LYS A 71 -20.96 24.48 -22.46
CA LYS A 71 -21.82 24.01 -23.55
C LYS A 71 -21.30 22.76 -24.21
N ILE A 72 -20.02 22.42 -24.11
CA ILE A 72 -19.41 21.34 -24.91
C ILE A 72 -18.37 20.59 -24.08
N SER A 73 -18.28 19.29 -24.28
CA SER A 73 -17.12 18.49 -23.88
C SER A 73 -16.50 17.81 -25.09
N ILE A 74 -15.35 17.16 -24.90
CA ILE A 74 -14.80 16.25 -25.89
C ILE A 74 -15.17 14.81 -25.57
N ARG A 75 -15.58 14.05 -26.59
CA ARG A 75 -15.86 12.62 -26.53
C ARG A 75 -14.78 11.85 -27.27
N CYS A 76 -14.25 10.82 -26.64
CA CYS A 76 -13.36 9.85 -27.27
C CYS A 76 -14.06 8.50 -27.41
N SER A 77 -13.93 7.89 -28.58
CA SER A 77 -14.39 6.54 -28.85
C SER A 77 -13.38 5.79 -29.72
N GLY A 78 -13.45 4.45 -29.69
CA GLY A 78 -12.51 3.59 -30.42
C GLY A 78 -11.26 3.23 -29.63
N ARG A 79 -10.36 2.45 -30.26
CA ARG A 79 -9.21 1.82 -29.58
C ARG A 79 -8.03 2.75 -29.32
N ARG A 80 -7.98 3.97 -29.91
CA ARG A 80 -6.88 4.95 -29.71
C ARG A 80 -7.27 6.38 -30.14
N GLY A 81 -7.83 7.14 -29.20
CA GLY A 81 -8.22 8.54 -29.35
C GLY A 81 -7.80 9.41 -28.16
N GLY A 82 -8.10 10.70 -28.24
CA GLY A 82 -7.78 11.69 -27.23
C GLY A 82 -7.57 13.10 -27.78
N ALA A 83 -7.33 14.04 -26.88
CA ALA A 83 -6.87 15.39 -27.19
C ALA A 83 -5.50 15.64 -26.57
N GLN A 84 -4.66 16.46 -27.22
CA GLN A 84 -3.35 16.85 -26.72
C GLN A 84 -3.12 18.35 -26.78
N GLN A 85 -2.38 18.87 -25.81
CA GLN A 85 -1.86 20.24 -25.80
C GLN A 85 -0.41 20.25 -25.28
N VAL A 86 0.43 21.04 -25.93
CA VAL A 86 1.82 21.27 -25.50
C VAL A 86 1.88 22.59 -24.75
N VAL A 87 2.44 22.57 -23.54
CA VAL A 87 2.57 23.76 -22.69
C VAL A 87 4.04 24.03 -22.42
N GLU A 88 4.53 25.19 -22.84
CA GLU A 88 5.87 25.66 -22.49
C GLU A 88 5.86 26.31 -21.11
N LEU A 89 6.71 25.82 -20.21
CA LEU A 89 6.88 26.37 -18.86
C LEU A 89 8.18 27.18 -18.74
N ASN A 90 9.25 26.72 -19.39
CA ASN A 90 10.57 27.34 -19.37
C ASN A 90 11.04 27.71 -17.95
N GLN A 91 10.86 26.78 -17.01
CA GLN A 91 11.20 26.97 -15.60
C GLN A 91 12.69 27.29 -15.43
N LYS A 92 12.99 28.22 -14.52
CA LYS A 92 14.37 28.56 -14.12
C LYS A 92 14.87 27.70 -12.95
N SER A 93 13.97 27.15 -12.16
CA SER A 93 14.22 26.19 -11.09
C SER A 93 13.11 25.14 -11.10
N PRO A 94 13.33 23.91 -10.60
CA PRO A 94 12.26 22.92 -10.52
C PRO A 94 11.10 23.46 -9.68
N ARG A 95 9.88 23.40 -10.21
CA ARG A 95 8.66 23.76 -9.48
C ARG A 95 7.56 22.73 -9.70
N PRO A 96 6.78 22.37 -8.65
CA PRO A 96 5.70 21.43 -8.78
C PRO A 96 4.65 21.86 -9.80
N VAL A 97 4.10 20.88 -10.50
CA VAL A 97 3.00 21.04 -11.44
C VAL A 97 1.80 20.25 -10.93
N PHE A 98 0.64 20.87 -10.95
CA PHE A 98 -0.64 20.25 -10.60
C PHE A 98 -1.42 19.96 -11.87
N VAL A 99 -1.98 18.76 -11.97
CA VAL A 99 -2.83 18.32 -13.08
C VAL A 99 -4.13 17.79 -12.52
N SER A 100 -5.26 18.24 -13.06
CA SER A 100 -6.56 17.67 -12.74
C SER A 100 -7.54 17.79 -13.90
N GLY A 101 -8.69 17.12 -13.77
CA GLY A 101 -9.76 17.21 -14.75
C GLY A 101 -10.89 16.27 -14.43
N TRP A 102 -11.96 16.38 -15.21
CA TRP A 102 -13.14 15.53 -15.10
C TRP A 102 -13.23 14.57 -16.27
N SER A 103 -13.67 13.35 -15.98
CA SER A 103 -14.03 12.41 -17.03
C SER A 103 -15.30 11.64 -16.71
N LYS A 104 -16.11 11.37 -17.73
CA LYS A 104 -17.28 10.50 -17.68
C LYS A 104 -17.00 9.25 -18.51
N ALA A 105 -17.48 8.09 -18.10
CA ALA A 105 -17.31 6.84 -18.83
C ALA A 105 -18.64 6.12 -19.09
N ASP A 106 -18.74 5.50 -20.25
CA ASP A 106 -19.81 4.58 -20.61
C ASP A 106 -19.22 3.28 -21.17
N SER A 107 -19.44 2.19 -20.42
CA SER A 107 -19.11 0.83 -20.79
C SER A 107 -17.62 0.64 -21.12
N VAL A 108 -16.74 1.32 -20.38
CA VAL A 108 -15.29 1.23 -20.58
C VAL A 108 -14.78 -0.13 -20.09
N SER A 109 -14.17 -0.90 -20.99
CA SER A 109 -13.70 -2.25 -20.68
C SER A 109 -12.38 -2.25 -19.90
N GLY A 110 -12.06 -3.35 -19.20
CA GLY A 110 -10.74 -3.56 -18.58
C GLY A 110 -10.57 -2.82 -17.26
N SER A 111 -9.34 -2.77 -16.75
CA SER A 111 -9.01 -2.12 -15.48
C SER A 111 -8.46 -0.71 -15.71
N PRO A 112 -8.72 0.26 -14.81
CA PRO A 112 -8.04 1.56 -14.80
C PRO A 112 -6.53 1.40 -14.88
N ASP A 113 -5.95 2.13 -15.81
CA ASP A 113 -4.53 2.15 -16.06
C ASP A 113 -4.14 3.49 -16.70
N SER A 114 -2.91 3.60 -17.21
CA SER A 114 -2.44 4.81 -17.87
C SER A 114 -3.15 5.15 -19.20
N ASN A 115 -3.90 4.21 -19.78
CA ASN A 115 -4.48 4.32 -21.12
C ASN A 115 -5.87 4.97 -21.14
N TYR A 116 -6.51 5.11 -19.98
CA TYR A 116 -7.63 6.03 -19.75
C TYR A 116 -7.27 7.01 -18.62
N SER A 117 -6.66 8.13 -18.98
CA SER A 117 -6.05 9.05 -18.02
C SER A 117 -5.88 10.47 -18.54
N LEU A 118 -5.57 11.40 -17.63
CA LEU A 118 -4.74 12.54 -17.99
C LEU A 118 -3.28 12.09 -17.99
N TYR A 119 -2.68 12.04 -19.16
CA TYR A 119 -1.32 11.56 -19.36
C TYR A 119 -0.38 12.75 -19.58
N VAL A 120 0.77 12.75 -18.90
CA VAL A 120 1.71 13.86 -18.93
C VAL A 120 3.12 13.37 -19.21
N ASP A 121 3.70 13.90 -20.28
CA ASP A 121 5.10 13.74 -20.62
C ASP A 121 5.82 15.08 -20.45
N ILE A 122 7.01 15.06 -19.86
CA ILE A 122 7.79 16.24 -19.51
C ILE A 122 9.15 16.20 -20.22
N ILE A 123 9.57 17.34 -20.75
CA ILE A 123 10.94 17.59 -21.19
C ILE A 123 11.55 18.62 -20.25
N TYR A 124 12.64 18.26 -19.60
CA TYR A 124 13.40 19.16 -18.73
C TYR A 124 14.19 20.19 -19.54
N SER A 125 14.62 21.27 -18.87
CA SER A 125 15.43 22.34 -19.45
C SER A 125 16.78 21.86 -19.99
N ASP A 126 17.31 20.75 -19.49
CA ASP A 126 18.52 20.10 -20.00
C ASP A 126 18.25 19.11 -21.16
N GLY A 127 16.99 18.98 -21.60
CA GLY A 127 16.58 18.08 -22.68
C GLY A 127 16.24 16.65 -22.24
N THR A 128 16.50 16.27 -20.99
CA THR A 128 16.16 14.93 -20.48
C THR A 128 14.64 14.78 -20.26
N PRO A 129 14.07 13.59 -20.51
CA PRO A 129 12.64 13.40 -20.36
C PRO A 129 12.21 12.85 -19.00
N LEU A 130 10.97 13.12 -18.62
CA LEU A 130 10.20 12.37 -17.63
C LEU A 130 8.88 11.94 -18.28
N TRP A 131 8.75 10.64 -18.54
CA TRP A 131 7.60 10.09 -19.27
C TRP A 131 6.50 9.59 -18.33
N GLY A 132 5.27 9.54 -18.84
CA GLY A 132 4.19 8.70 -18.29
C GLY A 132 3.71 9.06 -16.90
N GLN A 133 3.62 10.35 -16.58
CA GLN A 133 2.98 10.78 -15.35
C GLN A 133 1.46 10.81 -15.58
N THR A 134 0.71 9.94 -14.90
CA THR A 134 -0.72 9.76 -15.18
C THR A 134 -1.64 10.07 -14.02
N VAL A 135 -2.86 10.49 -14.38
CA VAL A 135 -4.03 10.62 -13.52
C VAL A 135 -5.12 9.74 -14.13
N SER A 136 -5.18 8.47 -13.71
CA SER A 136 -6.09 7.46 -14.27
C SER A 136 -7.52 7.62 -13.75
N PHE A 137 -8.49 7.40 -14.63
CA PHE A 137 -9.91 7.39 -14.29
C PHE A 137 -10.44 5.96 -14.13
N SER A 138 -11.53 5.81 -13.39
CA SER A 138 -12.22 4.52 -13.21
C SER A 138 -12.74 3.98 -14.54
N THR A 139 -12.73 2.65 -14.75
CA THR A 139 -13.33 2.01 -15.94
C THR A 139 -14.78 1.62 -15.63
N GLY A 140 -15.48 1.04 -16.61
CA GLY A 140 -16.90 0.74 -16.52
C GLY A 140 -17.78 1.93 -16.93
N THR A 141 -18.92 2.08 -16.27
CA THR A 141 -19.88 3.17 -16.49
C THR A 141 -19.97 4.00 -15.22
N HIS A 142 -19.66 5.29 -15.31
CA HIS A 142 -19.78 6.21 -14.19
C HIS A 142 -20.11 7.61 -14.68
N ASP A 143 -20.72 8.41 -13.81
CA ASP A 143 -20.88 9.84 -14.07
C ASP A 143 -19.55 10.60 -13.91
N TRP A 144 -19.53 11.90 -14.13
CA TRP A 144 -18.32 12.73 -14.04
C TRP A 144 -17.50 12.46 -12.77
N GLU A 145 -16.30 11.94 -12.96
CA GLU A 145 -15.31 11.65 -11.93
C GLU A 145 -14.20 12.71 -11.99
N TYR A 146 -13.88 13.30 -10.85
CA TYR A 146 -12.75 14.21 -10.71
C TYR A 146 -11.50 13.46 -10.28
N ARG A 147 -10.38 13.75 -10.94
CA ARG A 147 -9.07 13.23 -10.52
C ARG A 147 -8.01 14.32 -10.56
N GLU A 148 -7.04 14.23 -9.66
CA GLU A 148 -5.94 15.19 -9.55
C GLU A 148 -4.62 14.54 -9.15
N ARG A 149 -3.50 15.21 -9.47
CA ARG A 149 -2.16 14.79 -9.06
C ARG A 149 -1.17 15.95 -9.05
N PHE A 150 -0.19 15.87 -8.15
CA PHE A 150 1.04 16.66 -8.21
C PHE A 150 2.17 15.88 -8.89
N ILE A 151 2.92 16.59 -9.72
CA ILE A 151 4.19 16.15 -10.29
C ILE A 151 5.27 17.04 -9.69
N LEU A 152 6.19 16.44 -8.95
CA LEU A 152 7.37 17.12 -8.41
C LEU A 152 8.57 16.83 -9.31
N PRO A 153 9.00 17.79 -10.14
CA PRO A 153 10.12 17.55 -11.04
C PRO A 153 11.46 17.62 -10.29
N GLU A 154 12.38 16.71 -10.60
CA GLU A 154 13.76 16.78 -10.09
C GLU A 154 14.57 17.92 -10.72
N LYS A 155 14.15 18.38 -11.92
CA LYS A 155 14.84 19.39 -12.74
C LYS A 155 13.85 20.43 -13.25
N PRO A 156 14.29 21.66 -13.62
CA PRO A 156 13.39 22.65 -14.21
C PRO A 156 12.75 22.11 -15.49
N ILE A 157 11.43 22.27 -15.63
CA ILE A 157 10.68 21.83 -16.81
C ILE A 157 10.79 22.88 -17.93
N LYS A 158 11.16 22.43 -19.15
CA LYS A 158 11.09 23.25 -20.36
C LYS A 158 9.67 23.31 -20.89
N LYS A 159 9.09 22.14 -21.16
CA LYS A 159 7.73 21.97 -21.68
C LYS A 159 7.15 20.64 -21.23
N LEU A 160 5.83 20.54 -21.28
CA LEU A 160 5.10 19.31 -21.06
C LEU A 160 4.06 19.09 -22.15
N TYR A 161 3.72 17.83 -22.37
CA TYR A 161 2.65 17.36 -23.22
C TYR A 161 1.56 16.81 -22.30
N LEU A 162 0.38 17.41 -22.34
CA LEU A 162 -0.80 16.90 -21.64
C LEU A 162 -1.71 16.23 -22.67
N TYR A 163 -2.16 15.02 -22.35
CA TYR A 163 -3.14 14.27 -23.13
C TYR A 163 -4.38 13.99 -22.26
N ALA A 164 -5.56 14.26 -22.81
CA ALA A 164 -6.79 13.59 -22.40
C ALA A 164 -6.86 12.27 -23.18
N LEU A 165 -6.35 11.19 -22.57
CA LEU A 165 -5.95 9.98 -23.27
C LEU A 165 -7.01 8.88 -23.14
N PHE A 166 -7.41 8.28 -24.27
CA PHE A 166 -8.24 7.07 -24.28
C PHE A 166 -7.75 6.08 -25.35
N ARG A 167 -7.07 5.01 -24.94
CA ARG A 167 -6.56 3.96 -25.85
C ARG A 167 -6.63 2.58 -25.20
N GLY A 168 -6.56 1.51 -25.97
CA GLY A 168 -6.48 0.14 -25.45
C GLY A 168 -7.75 -0.36 -24.74
N HIS A 169 -8.78 0.47 -24.60
CA HIS A 169 -10.08 0.13 -24.03
C HIS A 169 -11.18 0.18 -25.11
N GLY A 170 -12.25 -0.60 -24.91
CA GLY A 170 -13.55 -0.37 -25.54
C GLY A 170 -14.38 0.62 -24.72
N GLY A 171 -15.53 1.04 -25.25
CA GLY A 171 -16.43 2.00 -24.59
C GLY A 171 -16.30 3.43 -25.11
N ARG A 172 -16.88 4.38 -24.38
CA ARG A 172 -16.86 5.82 -24.67
C ARG A 172 -16.48 6.59 -23.42
N VAL A 173 -15.73 7.67 -23.61
CA VAL A 173 -15.38 8.58 -22.52
C VAL A 173 -15.56 10.02 -22.94
N TRP A 174 -15.81 10.89 -21.97
CA TRP A 174 -15.86 12.34 -22.16
C TRP A 174 -14.91 13.01 -21.20
N PHE A 175 -14.15 14.00 -21.67
CA PHE A 175 -13.29 14.81 -20.81
C PHE A 175 -13.77 16.26 -20.82
N ASP A 176 -13.66 16.90 -19.65
CA ASP A 176 -14.07 18.29 -19.47
C ASP A 176 -13.31 18.95 -18.30
N ASP A 177 -13.29 20.28 -18.28
CA ASP A 177 -12.73 21.12 -17.22
C ASP A 177 -11.31 20.72 -16.77
N LEU A 178 -10.41 20.58 -17.75
CA LEU A 178 -9.03 20.18 -17.51
C LEU A 178 -8.22 21.31 -16.87
N ARG A 179 -7.25 20.96 -16.01
CA ARG A 179 -6.46 21.94 -15.30
C ARG A 179 -4.99 21.56 -15.25
N LEU A 180 -4.14 22.54 -15.57
CA LEU A 180 -2.70 22.48 -15.41
C LEU A 180 -2.24 23.76 -14.71
N VAL A 181 -1.57 23.63 -13.57
CA VAL A 181 -1.07 24.79 -12.82
C VAL A 181 0.39 24.57 -12.43
N GLU A 182 1.24 25.54 -12.71
CA GLU A 182 2.56 25.63 -12.09
C GLU A 182 2.44 26.33 -10.73
N LEU A 183 2.88 25.68 -9.65
CA LEU A 183 2.89 26.30 -8.34
C LEU A 183 4.06 27.29 -8.22
N LYS A 184 3.74 28.59 -8.28
CA LYS A 184 4.73 29.68 -8.20
C LYS A 184 5.24 29.94 -6.78
N SER A 185 4.40 29.79 -5.77
CA SER A 185 4.81 29.86 -4.36
C SER A 185 4.55 28.53 -3.68
N THR A 186 5.64 27.89 -3.26
CA THR A 186 5.66 26.70 -2.41
C THR A 186 6.10 27.07 -1.00
N GLU A 187 5.89 28.32 -0.58
CA GLU A 187 6.35 28.77 0.72
C GLU A 187 5.71 27.93 1.83
N GLY A 188 6.55 27.40 2.70
CA GLY A 188 6.16 26.44 3.75
C GLY A 188 5.78 25.04 3.25
N ALA A 189 5.63 24.81 1.94
CA ALA A 189 5.21 23.53 1.39
C ALA A 189 6.40 22.57 1.15
N PHE A 190 6.12 21.27 1.19
CA PHE A 190 7.07 20.19 0.97
C PHE A 190 6.35 18.90 0.58
N TRP A 191 7.11 17.95 0.04
CA TRP A 191 6.60 16.61 -0.26
C TRP A 191 6.50 15.79 1.03
N PHE A 192 5.39 15.10 1.23
CA PHE A 192 5.15 14.24 2.38
C PHE A 192 4.28 13.04 1.97
N ASP A 193 4.82 11.83 2.06
CA ASP A 193 4.14 10.56 1.80
C ASP A 193 3.28 10.55 0.51
N GLY A 194 3.88 10.95 -0.61
CA GLY A 194 3.17 10.99 -1.90
C GLY A 194 2.34 12.24 -2.16
N GLN A 195 2.30 13.18 -1.22
CA GLN A 195 1.47 14.39 -1.30
C GLN A 195 2.30 15.65 -1.20
N PHE A 196 1.78 16.75 -1.76
CA PHE A 196 2.35 18.07 -1.55
C PHE A 196 1.58 18.78 -0.45
N VAL A 197 2.25 19.09 0.66
CA VAL A 197 1.60 19.54 1.89
C VAL A 197 2.25 20.80 2.45
N ARG A 198 1.53 21.49 3.33
CA ARG A 198 2.05 22.54 4.21
C ARG A 198 1.81 22.15 5.67
N LEU A 199 2.77 22.44 6.54
CA LEU A 199 2.58 22.29 7.99
C LEU A 199 1.58 23.33 8.49
N GLU A 200 0.59 22.87 9.26
CA GLU A 200 -0.32 23.75 9.97
C GLU A 200 0.18 24.00 11.40
N ARG A 201 0.17 25.27 11.81
CA ARG A 201 0.56 25.67 13.17
C ARG A 201 -0.66 25.64 14.08
N GLY A 202 -0.87 24.50 14.74
CA GLY A 202 -1.89 24.42 15.79
C GLY A 202 -1.52 25.27 17.02
N LYS A 203 -2.53 25.84 17.69
CA LYS A 203 -2.36 26.43 19.03
C LYS A 203 -2.03 25.31 20.02
N SER A 204 -0.92 25.43 20.73
CA SER A 204 -0.61 24.55 21.86
C SER A 204 -1.14 25.20 23.13
N GLY A 205 -2.13 24.56 23.77
CA GLY A 205 -2.53 24.91 25.12
C GLY A 205 -1.42 24.64 26.14
N GLU A 206 -1.52 25.25 27.31
CA GLU A 206 -0.65 24.97 28.44
C GLU A 206 -0.98 23.58 29.00
N ILE A 207 0.01 22.69 29.05
CA ILE A 207 -0.19 21.31 29.52
C ILE A 207 0.03 21.27 31.02
N THR A 208 -0.99 20.88 31.78
CA THR A 208 -0.90 20.85 33.24
C THR A 208 -0.30 19.55 33.77
N ARG A 209 -0.55 18.41 33.09
CA ARG A 209 -0.07 17.08 33.52
C ARG A 209 0.70 16.35 32.41
N LYS A 210 1.82 15.73 32.81
CA LYS A 210 2.73 14.98 31.92
C LYS A 210 2.88 13.53 32.38
N PHE A 211 3.00 12.62 31.42
CA PHE A 211 3.15 11.18 31.60
C PHE A 211 4.46 10.72 30.94
N ARG A 212 5.29 10.00 31.69
CA ARG A 212 6.58 9.49 31.21
C ARG A 212 6.53 7.99 30.97
N ILE A 213 7.13 7.52 29.89
CA ILE A 213 7.39 6.10 29.65
C ILE A 213 8.85 5.94 29.21
N THR A 214 9.55 4.98 29.80
CA THR A 214 11.01 4.87 29.70
C THR A 214 11.41 3.41 29.52
N THR A 215 12.47 3.15 28.74
CA THR A 215 13.14 1.84 28.65
C THR A 215 14.24 1.72 29.71
N GLU A 216 14.68 0.49 30.01
CA GLU A 216 15.82 0.30 30.94
C GLU A 216 17.10 0.94 30.38
N ASP A 217 17.26 0.98 29.05
CA ASP A 217 18.36 1.67 28.37
C ASP A 217 18.05 3.15 28.08
N GLU A 218 17.23 3.80 28.92
CA GLU A 218 17.06 5.27 28.98
C GLU A 218 16.56 5.95 27.69
N LEU A 219 15.75 5.27 26.87
CA LEU A 219 14.88 5.94 25.92
C LEU A 219 13.60 6.38 26.65
N GLU A 220 13.27 7.66 26.62
CA GLU A 220 12.09 8.20 27.28
C GLU A 220 11.22 9.01 26.32
N LEU A 221 9.90 8.75 26.35
CA LEU A 221 8.88 9.65 25.83
C LEU A 221 8.12 10.30 26.98
N THR A 222 7.90 11.61 26.88
CA THR A 222 6.97 12.33 27.76
C THR A 222 5.78 12.79 26.92
N LEU A 223 4.57 12.47 27.38
CA LEU A 223 3.30 12.81 26.75
C LEU A 223 2.50 13.74 27.66
N GLY A 224 1.79 14.71 27.08
CA GLY A 224 0.81 15.51 27.80
C GLY A 224 -0.44 14.70 28.14
N GLU A 225 -1.28 15.20 29.03
CA GLU A 225 -2.57 14.58 29.35
C GLU A 225 -3.50 14.45 28.14
N ASP A 226 -3.30 15.31 27.14
CA ASP A 226 -3.94 15.34 25.83
C ASP A 226 -3.36 14.32 24.82
N GLY A 227 -2.36 13.54 25.23
CA GLY A 227 -1.67 12.55 24.41
C GLY A 227 -0.62 13.12 23.45
N ARG A 228 -0.36 14.44 23.47
CA ARG A 228 0.62 15.08 22.59
C ARG A 228 2.04 14.85 23.07
N LEU A 229 2.97 14.72 22.14
CA LEU A 229 4.37 14.48 22.45
C LEU A 229 5.02 15.75 22.98
N ASN A 230 5.55 15.64 24.20
CA ASN A 230 6.17 16.74 24.93
C ASN A 230 7.68 16.69 24.90
N ARG A 231 8.25 15.48 25.05
CA ARG A 231 9.71 15.31 25.11
C ARG A 231 10.11 13.95 24.58
N VAL A 232 11.25 13.92 23.89
CA VAL A 232 11.99 12.68 23.56
C VAL A 232 13.39 12.81 24.11
N ARG A 233 13.81 11.84 24.92
CA ARG A 233 15.14 11.80 25.53
C ARG A 233 15.83 10.48 25.21
N CYS A 234 17.10 10.55 24.82
CA CYS A 234 17.97 9.40 24.58
C CYS A 234 19.17 9.50 25.53
N GLY A 235 19.18 8.66 26.57
CA GLY A 235 20.13 8.77 27.68
C GLY A 235 19.94 10.07 28.44
N GLU A 236 21.00 10.83 28.61
CA GLU A 236 20.95 12.15 29.27
C GLU A 236 20.45 13.27 28.34
N ARG A 237 20.38 13.02 27.03
CA ARG A 237 20.13 14.07 26.04
C ARG A 237 18.66 14.18 25.65
N THR A 238 18.08 15.35 25.88
CA THR A 238 16.80 15.74 25.26
C THR A 238 17.02 16.07 23.79
N ILE A 239 16.42 15.27 22.90
CA ILE A 239 16.52 15.47 21.44
C ILE A 239 15.32 16.27 20.90
N PHE A 240 14.18 16.19 21.57
CA PHE A 240 12.99 16.99 21.29
C PHE A 240 12.33 17.46 22.58
N GLU A 241 11.87 18.72 22.59
CA GLU A 241 11.02 19.31 23.62
C GLU A 241 10.00 20.24 22.93
N GLY A 242 8.73 20.14 23.29
CA GLY A 242 7.66 20.92 22.67
C GLY A 242 6.27 20.43 23.07
N ASN A 243 5.26 20.72 22.26
CA ASN A 243 3.92 20.15 22.40
C ASN A 243 3.34 19.87 21.00
N ARG A 244 3.65 18.69 20.44
CA ARG A 244 3.28 18.34 19.05
C ARG A 244 2.38 17.12 18.97
N PRO A 245 1.40 17.09 18.04
CA PRO A 245 0.76 15.84 17.67
C PRO A 245 1.81 14.96 17.01
N TRP A 246 1.71 13.68 17.29
CA TRP A 246 2.61 12.65 16.78
C TRP A 246 1.83 11.44 16.26
N ILE A 247 0.50 11.45 16.43
CA ILE A 247 -0.45 10.49 15.88
C ILE A 247 -1.44 11.29 15.03
N TYR A 248 -1.49 11.00 13.73
CA TYR A 248 -2.38 11.67 12.80
C TYR A 248 -2.83 10.70 11.71
N ALA A 249 -3.97 10.95 11.08
CA ALA A 249 -4.51 10.12 10.02
C ALA A 249 -5.03 10.98 8.86
N ARG A 250 -5.23 10.36 7.70
CA ARG A 250 -6.01 10.93 6.61
C ARG A 250 -6.89 9.87 5.98
N ASP A 251 -8.01 10.31 5.42
CA ASP A 251 -8.79 9.53 4.48
C ASP A 251 -8.25 9.78 3.08
N PHE A 252 -7.64 8.75 2.50
CA PHE A 252 -7.05 8.78 1.18
C PHE A 252 -8.13 8.91 0.09
N ALA A 253 -9.20 8.11 0.19
CA ALA A 253 -10.28 8.11 -0.80
C ALA A 253 -11.05 9.44 -0.81
N ALA A 254 -11.29 10.02 0.37
CA ALA A 254 -11.91 11.34 0.49
C ALA A 254 -10.95 12.52 0.20
N ASN A 255 -9.68 12.22 -0.13
CA ASN A 255 -8.62 13.21 -0.34
C ASN A 255 -8.54 14.25 0.80
N SER A 256 -8.61 13.79 2.06
CA SER A 256 -8.60 14.68 3.22
C SER A 256 -7.20 15.23 3.51
N ASP A 257 -7.17 16.30 4.30
CA ASP A 257 -5.97 16.75 5.02
C ASP A 257 -5.53 15.72 6.08
N PHE A 258 -4.37 15.94 6.68
CA PHE A 258 -3.82 15.12 7.76
C PHE A 258 -4.30 15.67 9.10
N ILE A 259 -5.08 14.86 9.81
CA ILE A 259 -5.81 15.25 11.02
C ILE A 259 -5.14 14.59 12.22
N ALA A 260 -4.76 15.37 13.22
CA ALA A 260 -4.26 14.82 14.48
C ALA A 260 -5.36 14.16 15.30
N ALA A 261 -4.99 13.14 16.07
CA ALA A 261 -5.86 12.60 17.10
C ALA A 261 -5.99 13.61 18.25
N VAL A 262 -7.20 13.78 18.76
CA VAL A 262 -7.49 14.49 20.01
C VAL A 262 -8.01 13.48 21.02
N GLY A 263 -7.49 13.51 22.24
CA GLY A 263 -7.81 12.47 23.19
C GLY A 263 -7.18 12.69 24.55
N LYS A 264 -7.15 11.61 25.33
CA LYS A 264 -6.58 11.62 26.67
C LYS A 264 -5.65 10.43 26.86
N ILE A 265 -4.63 10.64 27.67
CA ILE A 265 -3.74 9.57 28.11
C ILE A 265 -4.02 9.18 29.56
N GLN A 266 -3.92 7.89 29.85
CA GLN A 266 -4.02 7.33 31.18
C GLN A 266 -2.89 6.33 31.40
N ARG A 267 -2.55 6.07 32.67
CA ARG A 267 -1.65 4.99 33.02
C ARG A 267 -2.47 3.84 33.57
N ASP A 268 -2.25 2.63 33.06
CA ASP A 268 -2.90 1.44 33.59
C ASP A 268 -2.22 0.91 34.86
N LYS A 269 -2.69 -0.23 35.37
CA LYS A 269 -2.15 -0.86 36.58
C LYS A 269 -0.75 -1.46 36.38
N GLU A 270 -0.39 -1.80 35.15
CA GLU A 270 0.91 -2.38 34.78
C GLU A 270 1.96 -1.30 34.46
N GLY A 271 1.56 -0.03 34.50
CA GLY A 271 2.43 1.11 34.24
C GLY A 271 2.52 1.50 32.77
N LYS A 272 1.75 0.86 31.89
CA LYS A 272 1.65 1.22 30.47
C LYS A 272 0.85 2.50 30.30
N LEU A 273 1.10 3.22 29.21
CA LEU A 273 0.31 4.39 28.86
C LEU A 273 -0.71 4.02 27.80
N ILE A 274 -1.99 4.33 28.08
CA ILE A 274 -3.10 4.11 27.17
C ILE A 274 -3.60 5.47 26.70
N PHE A 275 -3.48 5.73 25.40
CA PHE A 275 -4.10 6.87 24.74
C PHE A 275 -5.41 6.44 24.07
N THR A 276 -6.48 7.16 24.36
CA THR A 276 -7.77 7.01 23.69
C THR A 276 -8.12 8.35 23.06
N GLY A 277 -8.30 8.37 21.75
CA GLY A 277 -8.58 9.59 21.01
C GLY A 277 -9.44 9.37 19.77
N GLU A 278 -9.77 10.47 19.13
CA GLU A 278 -10.61 10.51 17.94
C GLU A 278 -10.00 11.44 16.90
N PHE A 279 -10.39 11.22 15.65
CA PHE A 279 -10.16 12.13 14.53
C PHE A 279 -11.54 12.65 14.08
N PRO A 280 -12.06 13.73 14.69
CA PRO A 280 -13.47 14.10 14.57
C PRO A 280 -13.93 14.29 13.12
N SER A 281 -13.16 15.02 12.31
CA SER A 281 -13.49 15.26 10.90
C SER A 281 -13.37 14.03 10.00
N LEU A 282 -12.70 12.97 10.46
CA LEU A 282 -12.57 11.70 9.73
C LEU A 282 -13.56 10.64 10.21
N ASN A 283 -14.30 10.89 11.31
CA ASN A 283 -15.15 9.91 11.99
C ASN A 283 -14.38 8.63 12.34
N LEU A 284 -13.18 8.77 12.90
CA LEU A 284 -12.34 7.66 13.33
C LEU A 284 -12.06 7.75 14.83
N ARG A 285 -11.93 6.60 15.48
CA ARG A 285 -11.41 6.47 16.85
C ARG A 285 -10.07 5.73 16.82
N ILE A 286 -9.19 6.07 17.76
CA ILE A 286 -7.92 5.39 17.98
C ILE A 286 -7.71 5.04 19.45
N GLU A 287 -7.20 3.84 19.68
CA GLU A 287 -6.63 3.41 20.95
C GLU A 287 -5.17 3.04 20.71
N LEU A 288 -4.29 3.47 21.60
CA LEU A 288 -2.84 3.24 21.51
C LEU A 288 -2.30 2.88 22.89
N GLU A 289 -1.75 1.69 23.02
CA GLU A 289 -0.97 1.24 24.17
C GLU A 289 0.52 1.51 23.93
N ILE A 290 1.19 2.07 24.93
CA ILE A 290 2.62 2.37 24.91
C ILE A 290 3.27 1.73 26.13
N SER A 291 4.18 0.79 25.86
CA SER A 291 4.89 0.01 26.86
C SER A 291 6.39 0.32 26.81
N GLY A 292 6.98 0.57 27.98
CA GLY A 292 8.43 0.66 28.15
C GLY A 292 8.98 -0.72 28.47
N LEU A 293 9.73 -1.30 27.53
CA LEU A 293 10.38 -2.59 27.71
C LEU A 293 11.89 -2.39 27.90
N LYS A 294 12.62 -3.50 28.11
CA LYS A 294 14.06 -3.48 28.41
C LYS A 294 14.88 -2.60 27.46
N SER A 295 14.70 -2.77 26.15
CA SER A 295 15.56 -2.16 25.12
C SER A 295 14.80 -1.31 24.10
N HIS A 296 13.48 -1.19 24.24
CA HIS A 296 12.63 -0.52 23.27
C HIS A 296 11.30 -0.12 23.88
N LEU A 297 10.69 0.92 23.31
CA LEU A 297 9.29 1.22 23.51
C LEU A 297 8.49 0.42 22.50
N ARG A 298 7.38 -0.19 22.94
CA ARG A 298 6.43 -0.87 22.07
C ARG A 298 5.13 -0.10 22.03
N LEU A 299 4.62 0.11 20.83
CA LEU A 299 3.39 0.83 20.54
C LEU A 299 2.47 -0.13 19.80
N ASP A 300 1.34 -0.49 20.42
CA ASP A 300 0.30 -1.31 19.80
C ASP A 300 -0.98 -0.47 19.75
N GLY A 301 -1.55 -0.29 18.56
CA GLY A 301 -2.72 0.56 18.39
C GLY A 301 -3.79 -0.06 17.51
N ARG A 302 -4.99 0.50 17.62
CA ARG A 302 -6.15 0.13 16.80
C ARG A 302 -6.88 1.39 16.36
N VAL A 303 -7.12 1.51 15.06
CA VAL A 303 -8.00 2.52 14.47
C VAL A 303 -9.34 1.88 14.12
N LYS A 304 -10.44 2.61 14.33
CA LYS A 304 -11.80 2.16 14.02
C LYS A 304 -12.57 3.27 13.32
N ASP A 305 -13.21 2.92 12.20
CA ASP A 305 -14.20 3.74 11.54
C ASP A 305 -15.53 3.72 12.30
N LEU A 306 -16.12 4.89 12.46
CA LEU A 306 -17.39 5.09 13.17
C LEU A 306 -18.59 5.22 12.22
N THR A 307 -18.36 5.13 10.91
CA THR A 307 -19.40 5.29 9.88
C THR A 307 -19.89 3.98 9.28
N GLU A 308 -19.14 2.89 9.49
CA GLU A 308 -19.33 1.56 8.90
C GLU A 308 -19.31 1.57 7.36
N LYS A 309 -18.57 2.51 6.77
CA LYS A 309 -18.33 2.58 5.33
C LYS A 309 -17.00 1.95 4.98
N ASP A 310 -16.83 1.57 3.73
CA ASP A 310 -15.51 1.24 3.21
C ASP A 310 -14.62 2.50 3.27
N ARG A 311 -13.47 2.41 3.95
CA ARG A 311 -12.53 3.53 4.11
C ARG A 311 -11.12 3.13 3.67
N ALA A 312 -10.45 4.04 2.96
CA ALA A 312 -9.01 3.98 2.69
C ALA A 312 -8.28 4.95 3.63
N ILE A 313 -7.74 4.46 4.75
CA ILE A 313 -7.14 5.29 5.79
C ILE A 313 -5.63 5.10 5.83
N SER A 314 -4.88 6.21 5.80
CA SER A 314 -3.46 6.21 6.17
C SER A 314 -3.30 6.77 7.57
N LEU A 315 -2.76 5.97 8.48
CA LEU A 315 -2.43 6.34 9.86
C LEU A 315 -0.92 6.56 10.02
N TYR A 316 -0.52 7.56 10.77
CA TYR A 316 0.87 7.95 10.95
C TYR A 316 1.25 8.04 12.42
N VAL A 317 2.44 7.54 12.73
CA VAL A 317 3.16 7.77 13.98
C VAL A 317 4.46 8.51 13.66
N GLY A 318 4.53 9.80 13.99
CA GLY A 318 5.63 10.70 13.62
C GLY A 318 6.35 11.31 14.82
N LEU A 319 7.65 11.04 14.97
CA LEU A 319 8.50 11.62 16.00
C LEU A 319 9.19 12.90 15.46
N PRO A 320 8.87 14.10 15.98
CA PRO A 320 9.35 15.39 15.49
C PRO A 320 10.76 15.73 15.99
N ILE A 321 11.71 14.82 15.78
CA ILE A 321 13.09 14.91 16.31
C ILE A 321 14.09 15.45 15.29
N LEU A 322 13.74 15.46 13.99
CA LEU A 322 14.71 15.71 12.94
C LEU A 322 15.04 17.19 12.85
N LYS A 323 16.33 17.43 12.68
CA LYS A 323 16.91 18.75 12.47
C LYS A 323 17.90 18.68 11.32
N LYS A 324 18.19 19.83 10.71
CA LYS A 324 19.26 19.93 9.72
C LYS A 324 20.55 19.33 10.27
N GLY A 325 21.21 18.49 9.48
CA GLY A 325 22.45 17.81 9.84
C GLY A 325 22.30 16.40 10.42
N TRP A 326 21.08 15.98 10.78
CA TRP A 326 20.79 14.56 11.04
C TRP A 326 21.02 13.73 9.77
N ARG A 327 21.25 12.43 9.91
CA ARG A 327 21.39 11.49 8.79
C ARG A 327 20.29 10.45 8.81
N TRP A 328 19.78 10.17 7.62
CA TRP A 328 19.01 8.97 7.32
C TRP A 328 19.95 7.87 6.82
N TRP A 329 19.79 6.66 7.34
CA TRP A 329 20.52 5.50 6.84
C TRP A 329 19.72 4.75 5.77
N ASP A 330 20.26 4.71 4.55
CA ASP A 330 19.67 3.97 3.43
C ASP A 330 19.83 2.46 3.64
N TYR A 331 21.04 2.04 4.00
CA TYR A 331 21.39 0.67 4.31
C TYR A 331 22.77 0.65 4.98
N VAL A 332 23.29 -0.55 5.26
CA VAL A 332 24.52 -0.79 6.03
C VAL A 332 25.80 -0.09 5.52
N ARG A 333 25.82 0.47 4.31
CA ARG A 333 26.98 1.17 3.73
C ARG A 333 26.67 2.59 3.23
N ARG A 334 25.42 3.06 3.32
CA ARG A 334 25.01 4.35 2.75
C ARG A 334 24.09 5.10 3.70
N SER A 335 24.36 6.38 3.82
CA SER A 335 23.54 7.35 4.55
C SER A 335 23.46 8.64 3.75
N ARG A 336 22.41 9.43 4.02
CA ARG A 336 22.20 10.76 3.45
C ARG A 336 21.99 11.75 4.58
N LYS A 337 22.65 12.91 4.50
CA LYS A 337 22.39 14.03 5.42
C LYS A 337 21.07 14.70 5.05
N ILE A 338 20.33 15.09 6.07
CA ILE A 338 19.09 15.85 5.96
C ILE A 338 19.47 17.33 5.96
N GLU A 339 19.42 17.95 4.79
CA GLU A 339 19.85 19.35 4.59
C GLU A 339 18.69 20.31 4.30
N GLY A 340 17.62 19.80 3.68
CA GLY A 340 16.46 20.58 3.24
C GLY A 340 15.14 19.99 3.74
N LYS A 341 14.11 20.10 2.88
CA LYS A 341 12.74 19.68 3.18
C LYS A 341 12.37 18.34 2.54
N GLU A 342 13.35 17.62 2.05
CA GLU A 342 13.14 16.39 1.30
C GLU A 342 12.67 15.25 2.21
N GLU A 343 12.07 14.26 1.57
CA GLU A 343 11.71 12.99 2.19
C GLU A 343 12.76 11.92 1.83
N TYR A 344 13.11 11.10 2.82
CA TYR A 344 14.09 10.04 2.70
C TYR A 344 13.45 8.74 3.16
N SER A 345 13.45 7.74 2.29
CA SER A 345 12.89 6.41 2.55
C SER A 345 13.61 5.35 1.73
N ASN A 346 13.44 4.08 2.10
CA ASN A 346 13.82 2.91 1.31
C ASN A 346 12.56 2.12 1.03
N VAL A 347 12.08 2.15 -0.21
CA VAL A 347 10.78 1.56 -0.57
C VAL A 347 10.88 0.71 -1.84
N ALA A 348 9.99 -0.28 -1.93
CA ALA A 348 9.77 -1.11 -3.10
C ALA A 348 8.32 -0.98 -3.56
N TYR A 349 8.10 -0.99 -4.88
CA TYR A 349 6.75 -0.93 -5.43
C TYR A 349 6.02 -2.25 -5.14
N CYS A 350 4.84 -2.15 -4.56
CA CYS A 350 3.96 -3.29 -4.28
C CYS A 350 2.55 -3.11 -4.89
N GLY A 351 2.25 -1.93 -5.45
CA GLY A 351 0.99 -1.66 -6.13
C GLY A 351 -0.23 -1.47 -5.22
N ALA A 352 -0.05 -1.36 -3.90
CA ALA A 352 -1.10 -1.16 -2.89
C ALA A 352 -0.81 0.06 -2.00
N GLY A 353 -1.83 0.53 -1.27
CA GLY A 353 -1.75 1.65 -0.33
C GLY A 353 -1.70 3.03 -0.98
N ALA A 354 -1.51 4.07 -0.16
CA ALA A 354 -1.60 5.47 -0.57
C ALA A 354 -0.58 5.87 -1.64
N THR A 355 0.60 5.23 -1.66
CA THR A 355 1.69 5.56 -2.58
C THR A 355 1.96 4.45 -3.59
N GLY A 356 1.45 3.23 -3.40
CA GLY A 356 1.83 2.05 -4.18
C GLY A 356 3.14 1.40 -3.70
N TYR A 357 3.73 1.89 -2.61
CA TYR A 357 5.05 1.48 -2.12
C TYR A 357 5.00 1.00 -0.65
N ILE A 358 5.85 0.01 -0.35
CA ILE A 358 6.11 -0.50 1.00
C ILE A 358 7.59 -0.28 1.35
N SER A 359 7.92 -0.11 2.62
CA SER A 359 9.33 -0.08 3.05
C SER A 359 10.05 -1.40 2.78
N LEU A 360 11.27 -1.30 2.24
CA LEU A 360 12.12 -2.46 1.94
C LEU A 360 12.63 -3.14 3.21
N TYR A 361 12.95 -2.36 4.24
CA TYR A 361 13.44 -2.85 5.52
C TYR A 361 12.35 -2.70 6.59
N PRO A 362 12.29 -3.60 7.58
CA PRO A 362 11.38 -3.45 8.72
C PRO A 362 11.82 -2.36 9.70
N ILE A 363 12.84 -1.56 9.36
CA ILE A 363 13.41 -0.52 10.20
C ILE A 363 13.72 0.74 9.39
N GLY A 364 13.65 1.90 10.04
CA GLY A 364 14.22 3.15 9.56
C GLY A 364 15.04 3.82 10.66
N CYS A 365 16.27 4.21 10.33
CA CYS A 365 17.26 4.68 11.30
C CYS A 365 17.73 6.10 10.97
N VAL A 366 17.69 6.96 11.99
CA VAL A 366 18.22 8.32 11.93
C VAL A 366 19.20 8.59 13.06
N GLU A 367 20.22 9.39 12.80
CA GLU A 367 21.25 9.73 13.80
C GLU A 367 21.80 11.15 13.62
N ASP A 368 22.48 11.67 14.64
CA ASP A 368 23.11 13.00 14.60
C ASP A 368 24.55 13.05 15.17
N GLY A 369 25.20 11.89 15.23
CA GLY A 369 26.56 11.68 15.74
C GLY A 369 26.62 11.49 17.26
N ARG A 370 25.53 11.75 17.98
CA ARG A 370 25.44 11.60 19.45
C ARG A 370 24.23 10.79 19.88
N SER A 371 23.20 10.74 19.06
CA SER A 371 21.99 9.98 19.32
C SER A 371 21.55 9.29 18.04
N GLY A 372 21.21 8.00 18.14
CA GLY A 372 20.57 7.25 17.08
C GLY A 372 19.18 6.78 17.53
N LEU A 373 18.18 6.93 16.66
CA LEU A 373 16.82 6.45 16.91
C LEU A 373 16.35 5.61 15.73
N VAL A 374 15.60 4.56 16.04
CA VAL A 374 15.06 3.63 15.07
C VAL A 374 13.58 3.44 15.30
N MET A 375 12.79 3.47 14.23
CA MET A 375 11.44 2.90 14.18
C MET A 375 11.55 1.51 13.55
N GLY A 376 10.88 0.52 14.13
CA GLY A 376 10.84 -0.85 13.60
C GLY A 376 9.44 -1.44 13.60
N ILE A 377 9.15 -2.31 12.64
CA ILE A 377 7.89 -3.04 12.54
C ILE A 377 8.13 -4.51 12.92
N PRO A 378 7.33 -5.12 13.80
CA PRO A 378 7.41 -6.56 14.05
C PRO A 378 6.91 -7.34 12.82
N MET A 379 7.75 -8.24 12.27
CA MET A 379 7.44 -8.96 11.02
C MET A 379 6.33 -10.00 11.14
N ASP A 380 5.97 -10.42 12.35
CA ASP A 380 4.83 -11.30 12.62
C ASP A 380 3.47 -10.59 12.58
N ARG A 381 3.45 -9.27 12.43
CA ARG A 381 2.23 -8.47 12.24
C ARG A 381 2.32 -7.66 10.93
N PRO A 382 2.30 -8.33 9.76
CA PRO A 382 2.51 -7.65 8.49
C PRO A 382 1.38 -6.67 8.20
N ARG A 383 1.72 -5.40 7.98
CA ARG A 383 0.83 -4.37 7.46
C ARG A 383 1.48 -3.76 6.23
N LEU A 384 0.71 -3.07 5.41
CA LEU A 384 1.31 -2.20 4.42
C LEU A 384 1.80 -0.94 5.14
N TYR A 385 3.11 -0.78 5.25
CA TYR A 385 3.73 0.33 5.97
C TYR A 385 4.85 1.01 5.20
N ARG A 386 5.15 2.24 5.60
CA ARG A 386 6.33 3.00 5.16
C ARG A 386 6.99 3.66 6.36
N ILE A 387 8.29 3.43 6.53
CA ILE A 387 9.13 4.20 7.43
C ILE A 387 9.95 5.17 6.60
N ALA A 388 9.85 6.45 6.95
CA ALA A 388 10.57 7.52 6.27
C ALA A 388 10.93 8.63 7.24
N CYS A 389 11.83 9.50 6.81
CA CYS A 389 12.18 10.71 7.52
C CYS A 389 11.96 11.90 6.59
N ASN A 390 11.41 12.99 7.12
CA ASN A 390 11.02 14.14 6.32
C ASN A 390 11.59 15.42 6.93
N GLY A 391 12.45 16.11 6.18
CA GLY A 391 13.08 17.36 6.62
C GLY A 391 12.10 18.54 6.68
N GLY A 392 11.02 18.49 5.90
CA GLY A 392 9.99 19.54 5.85
C GLY A 392 9.09 19.54 7.09
N SER A 393 8.65 18.36 7.53
CA SER A 393 7.91 18.21 8.79
C SER A 393 8.81 18.12 10.02
N GLY A 394 10.09 17.76 9.82
CA GLY A 394 11.07 17.57 10.89
C GLY A 394 10.84 16.28 11.67
N GLU A 395 10.32 15.24 11.02
CA GLU A 395 9.93 14.01 11.71
C GLU A 395 10.43 12.73 11.01
N ILE A 396 10.79 11.73 11.81
CA ILE A 396 10.80 10.33 11.36
C ILE A 396 9.41 9.76 11.63
N TYR A 397 8.81 9.10 10.66
CA TYR A 397 7.46 8.56 10.78
C TYR A 397 7.34 7.13 10.25
N ALA A 398 6.36 6.41 10.80
CA ALA A 398 5.79 5.21 10.23
C ALA A 398 4.36 5.53 9.76
N ALA A 399 4.06 5.25 8.50
CA ALA A 399 2.73 5.30 7.91
C ALA A 399 2.19 3.87 7.73
N PHE A 400 0.90 3.67 7.98
CA PHE A 400 0.19 2.41 7.77
C PHE A 400 -1.06 2.65 6.95
N ASP A 401 -1.28 1.83 5.91
CA ASP A 401 -2.42 1.98 4.99
C ASP A 401 -3.44 0.86 5.18
N PHE A 402 -4.64 1.24 5.61
CA PHE A 402 -5.72 0.34 5.97
C PHE A 402 -6.95 0.51 5.09
N GLY A 403 -7.45 -0.61 4.57
CA GLY A 403 -8.82 -0.76 4.13
C GLY A 403 -9.68 -1.13 5.33
N LEU A 404 -10.64 -0.29 5.71
CA LEU A 404 -11.58 -0.57 6.78
C LEU A 404 -12.93 -0.95 6.18
N VAL A 405 -13.44 -2.13 6.50
CA VAL A 405 -14.73 -2.65 5.99
C VAL A 405 -15.51 -3.30 7.13
N ALA A 406 -16.84 -3.21 7.09
CA ALA A 406 -17.68 -3.66 8.21
C ALA A 406 -17.76 -5.18 8.33
N GLU A 407 -17.68 -5.91 7.21
CA GLU A 407 -17.91 -7.36 7.16
C GLU A 407 -16.74 -8.22 7.65
N SER A 408 -15.56 -7.65 7.88
CA SER A 408 -14.42 -8.41 8.42
C SER A 408 -14.77 -8.95 9.80
N ILE A 409 -14.70 -10.27 10.00
CA ILE A 409 -15.00 -10.90 11.30
C ILE A 409 -13.99 -10.47 12.35
N ARG A 410 -12.69 -10.46 11.99
CA ARG A 410 -11.61 -10.18 12.92
C ARG A 410 -11.40 -8.67 13.12
N TYR A 411 -11.72 -7.88 12.10
CA TYR A 411 -11.43 -6.45 12.04
C TYR A 411 -12.63 -5.62 11.57
N PRO A 412 -13.81 -5.73 12.22
CA PRO A 412 -15.01 -5.02 11.77
C PRO A 412 -14.78 -3.51 11.86
N SER A 413 -14.79 -2.85 10.69
CA SER A 413 -14.52 -1.42 10.51
C SER A 413 -13.24 -0.95 11.22
N SER A 414 -12.22 -1.80 11.37
CA SER A 414 -11.04 -1.48 12.17
C SER A 414 -9.76 -2.09 11.62
N ALA A 415 -8.62 -1.61 12.11
CA ALA A 415 -7.32 -2.17 11.82
C ALA A 415 -6.40 -1.95 13.02
N ASP A 416 -5.56 -2.94 13.33
CA ASP A 416 -4.51 -2.82 14.33
C ASP A 416 -3.12 -2.67 13.69
N PHE A 417 -2.22 -2.04 14.43
CA PHE A 417 -0.83 -1.85 14.06
C PHE A 417 0.08 -2.02 15.27
N SER A 418 1.35 -2.30 15.00
CA SER A 418 2.38 -2.39 16.02
C SER A 418 3.68 -1.81 15.48
N LEU A 419 4.42 -1.10 16.32
CA LEU A 419 5.77 -0.64 16.02
C LEU A 419 6.59 -0.55 17.29
N VAL A 420 7.91 -0.61 17.13
CA VAL A 420 8.88 -0.41 18.20
C VAL A 420 9.73 0.83 17.93
N ILE A 421 10.09 1.53 18.99
CA ILE A 421 11.03 2.65 18.95
C ILE A 421 12.19 2.31 19.86
N TYR A 422 13.42 2.39 19.36
CA TYR A 422 14.60 2.07 20.15
C TYR A 422 15.81 2.91 19.74
N ARG A 423 16.79 2.94 20.65
CA ARG A 423 18.06 3.62 20.42
C ARG A 423 18.96 2.79 19.51
N ALA A 424 19.73 3.45 18.66
CA ALA A 424 20.90 2.86 18.00
C ALA A 424 22.15 3.61 18.43
N ASP A 425 23.28 2.92 18.39
CA ASP A 425 24.59 3.54 18.53
C ASP A 425 24.86 4.39 17.27
N PRO A 426 24.99 5.72 17.39
CA PRO A 426 25.20 6.60 16.23
C PRO A 426 26.52 6.32 15.51
N GLU A 427 27.56 5.79 16.18
CA GLU A 427 28.84 5.44 15.56
C GLU A 427 28.66 4.33 14.52
N TRP A 428 27.79 3.35 14.83
CA TRP A 428 27.53 2.18 14.01
C TRP A 428 26.28 2.30 13.11
N GLY A 429 25.43 3.30 13.38
CA GLY A 429 24.25 3.64 12.58
C GLY A 429 23.36 2.42 12.28
N PHE A 430 23.15 2.15 11.00
CA PHE A 430 22.29 1.05 10.54
C PHE A 430 22.72 -0.33 11.06
N ARG A 431 24.02 -0.56 11.29
CA ARG A 431 24.50 -1.85 11.84
C ARG A 431 24.00 -2.07 13.27
N SER A 432 24.09 -1.03 14.11
CA SER A 432 23.57 -1.08 15.47
C SER A 432 22.04 -1.20 15.47
N ALA A 433 21.37 -0.46 14.59
CA ALA A 433 19.92 -0.57 14.41
C ALA A 433 19.50 -2.01 14.10
N LEU A 434 20.12 -2.64 13.10
CA LEU A 434 19.78 -4.00 12.68
C LEU A 434 20.12 -5.04 13.75
N LYS A 435 21.29 -4.94 14.39
CA LYS A 435 21.66 -5.85 15.49
C LYS A 435 20.62 -5.79 16.62
N ARG A 436 20.22 -4.60 17.02
CA ARG A 436 19.21 -4.42 18.07
C ARG A 436 17.83 -4.91 17.65
N TYR A 437 17.46 -4.75 16.39
CA TYR A 437 16.24 -5.36 15.85
C TYR A 437 16.24 -6.89 16.03
N TYR A 438 17.37 -7.54 15.75
CA TYR A 438 17.53 -8.98 15.96
C TYR A 438 17.46 -9.36 17.44
N ASP A 439 18.03 -8.55 18.33
CA ASP A 439 17.95 -8.76 19.79
C ASP A 439 16.51 -8.57 20.32
N ILE A 440 15.70 -7.69 19.70
CA ILE A 440 14.30 -7.45 20.07
C ILE A 440 13.40 -8.59 19.57
N PHE A 441 13.68 -9.14 18.38
CA PHE A 441 12.89 -10.19 17.76
C PHE A 441 13.72 -11.44 17.41
N PRO A 442 14.41 -12.07 18.38
CA PRO A 442 15.30 -13.19 18.08
C PRO A 442 14.57 -14.36 17.43
N GLN A 443 13.27 -14.53 17.74
CA GLN A 443 12.42 -15.59 17.18
C GLN A 443 12.27 -15.53 15.65
N PHE A 444 12.41 -14.35 15.03
CA PHE A 444 12.33 -14.21 13.58
C PHE A 444 13.61 -14.68 12.86
N PHE A 445 14.74 -14.75 13.59
CA PHE A 445 16.06 -15.00 13.02
C PHE A 445 16.69 -16.31 13.50
N VAL A 446 15.87 -17.21 14.05
CA VAL A 446 16.32 -18.56 14.43
C VAL A 446 16.69 -19.33 13.17
N LYS A 447 17.98 -19.64 13.03
CA LYS A 447 18.48 -20.60 12.03
C LYS A 447 18.01 -22.00 12.43
N ARG A 448 17.09 -22.58 11.65
CA ARG A 448 16.47 -23.89 11.92
C ARG A 448 17.18 -25.06 11.24
N VAL A 449 18.01 -24.78 10.24
CA VAL A 449 18.79 -25.77 9.51
C VAL A 449 20.23 -25.72 9.98
N GLU A 450 20.85 -26.87 10.26
CA GLU A 450 22.22 -26.94 10.78
C GLU A 450 23.25 -27.01 9.64
N ARG A 451 22.88 -27.64 8.53
CA ARG A 451 23.71 -27.82 7.33
C ARG A 451 23.40 -26.76 6.26
N GLU A 452 24.42 -26.34 5.53
CA GLU A 452 24.34 -25.50 4.34
C GLU A 452 24.83 -26.29 3.13
N GLY A 453 24.26 -26.04 1.95
CA GLY A 453 24.64 -26.73 0.72
C GLY A 453 23.64 -26.49 -0.42
N ILE A 454 23.77 -27.28 -1.49
CA ILE A 454 23.00 -27.12 -2.73
C ILE A 454 21.62 -27.76 -2.61
N TRP A 455 20.64 -27.21 -3.34
CA TRP A 455 19.32 -27.81 -3.55
C TRP A 455 19.28 -28.80 -4.69
N MET A 456 18.66 -29.97 -4.45
CA MET A 456 18.22 -30.89 -5.50
C MET A 456 16.73 -30.67 -5.81
N PRO A 457 16.37 -30.14 -6.99
CA PRO A 457 14.98 -29.97 -7.38
C PRO A 457 14.38 -31.28 -7.91
N PHE A 458 13.39 -31.83 -7.21
CA PHE A 458 12.50 -32.97 -7.58
C PHE A 458 13.16 -34.32 -7.88
N THR A 459 14.45 -34.38 -8.18
CA THR A 459 15.14 -35.56 -8.70
C THR A 459 15.65 -36.41 -7.54
N ASP A 460 15.39 -37.72 -7.61
CA ASP A 460 15.94 -38.68 -6.65
C ASP A 460 17.47 -38.66 -6.68
N ILE A 461 18.09 -38.22 -5.59
CA ILE A 461 19.54 -38.04 -5.49
C ILE A 461 20.29 -39.35 -5.76
N SER A 462 19.71 -40.50 -5.40
CA SER A 462 20.34 -41.82 -5.63
C SER A 462 20.53 -42.15 -7.10
N THR A 463 19.83 -41.44 -7.99
CA THR A 463 19.95 -41.61 -9.45
C THR A 463 20.98 -40.69 -10.09
N VAL A 464 21.54 -39.75 -9.32
CA VAL A 464 22.56 -38.82 -9.80
C VAL A 464 23.94 -39.44 -9.63
N GLU A 465 24.61 -39.68 -10.76
CA GLU A 465 25.98 -40.20 -10.76
C GLU A 465 26.95 -39.21 -10.08
N GLY A 466 27.70 -39.68 -9.08
CA GLY A 466 28.64 -38.86 -8.31
C GLY A 466 27.96 -37.80 -7.44
N TYR A 467 26.75 -38.07 -6.92
CA TYR A 467 25.98 -37.12 -6.11
C TYR A 467 26.76 -36.54 -4.92
N GLU A 468 27.75 -37.28 -4.40
CA GLU A 468 28.59 -36.87 -3.28
C GLU A 468 29.40 -35.59 -3.57
N ASP A 469 29.75 -35.35 -4.84
CA ASP A 469 30.59 -34.21 -5.25
C ASP A 469 29.83 -32.87 -5.28
N PHE A 470 28.50 -32.91 -5.31
CA PHE A 470 27.66 -31.72 -5.46
C PHE A 470 27.37 -31.02 -4.12
N GLY A 471 27.62 -31.68 -2.99
CA GLY A 471 27.37 -31.09 -1.67
C GLY A 471 25.88 -30.75 -1.44
N PHE A 472 24.97 -31.62 -1.89
CA PHE A 472 23.54 -31.46 -1.62
C PHE A 472 23.31 -31.40 -0.10
N ALA A 473 22.49 -30.44 0.32
CA ALA A 473 22.03 -30.32 1.71
C ALA A 473 20.52 -30.37 1.82
N PHE A 474 19.78 -30.08 0.72
CA PHE A 474 18.35 -30.23 0.74
C PHE A 474 17.77 -30.76 -0.58
N HIS A 475 16.71 -31.54 -0.45
CA HIS A 475 15.96 -32.16 -1.53
C HIS A 475 14.53 -31.61 -1.53
N GLU A 476 14.14 -31.00 -2.64
CA GLU A 476 12.78 -30.54 -2.91
C GLU A 476 11.96 -31.72 -3.46
N GLY A 477 11.53 -32.64 -2.60
CA GLY A 477 10.87 -33.85 -3.02
C GLY A 477 10.51 -34.80 -1.88
N THR A 478 9.66 -35.78 -2.18
CA THR A 478 9.27 -36.86 -1.25
C THR A 478 9.39 -38.24 -1.91
N ASN A 479 10.18 -38.35 -2.97
CA ASN A 479 10.32 -39.57 -3.78
C ASN A 479 11.36 -40.57 -3.22
N ASN A 480 12.31 -40.14 -2.37
CA ASN A 480 13.26 -41.06 -1.72
C ASN A 480 13.81 -40.59 -0.36
N ILE A 481 12.90 -40.23 0.56
CA ILE A 481 13.24 -39.66 1.88
C ILE A 481 14.23 -40.53 2.67
N ARG A 482 14.08 -41.87 2.61
CA ARG A 482 15.00 -42.78 3.34
C ARG A 482 16.43 -42.69 2.85
N PHE A 483 16.64 -42.49 1.55
CA PHE A 483 17.98 -42.32 1.01
C PHE A 483 18.54 -40.94 1.40
N ASP A 484 17.71 -39.90 1.33
CA ASP A 484 18.07 -38.55 1.76
C ASP A 484 18.52 -38.56 3.24
N ASP A 485 17.79 -39.25 4.12
CA ASP A 485 18.16 -39.49 5.52
C ASP A 485 19.53 -40.17 5.65
N GLN A 486 19.80 -41.20 4.84
CA GLN A 486 21.06 -41.96 4.87
C GLN A 486 22.26 -41.11 4.51
N ILE A 487 22.10 -40.13 3.62
CA ILE A 487 23.18 -39.23 3.18
C ILE A 487 23.15 -37.86 3.90
N GLY A 488 22.25 -37.70 4.88
CA GLY A 488 22.10 -36.50 5.70
C GLY A 488 21.62 -35.27 4.92
N VAL A 489 20.76 -35.47 3.92
CA VAL A 489 20.11 -34.41 3.13
C VAL A 489 18.71 -34.17 3.68
N TYR A 490 18.38 -32.90 3.91
CA TYR A 490 17.04 -32.54 4.39
C TYR A 490 15.99 -32.64 3.28
N SER A 491 14.88 -33.33 3.52
CA SER A 491 13.80 -33.50 2.55
C SER A 491 12.62 -32.56 2.81
N PHE A 492 12.20 -31.82 1.78
CA PHE A 492 11.08 -30.87 1.86
C PHE A 492 10.00 -31.19 0.84
N ARG A 493 8.75 -31.30 1.30
CA ARG A 493 7.61 -31.45 0.40
C ARG A 493 7.32 -30.13 -0.32
N TYR A 494 7.29 -30.16 -1.65
CA TYR A 494 6.89 -29.02 -2.47
C TYR A 494 5.40 -28.70 -2.30
N THR A 495 5.12 -27.43 -2.01
CA THR A 495 3.77 -26.87 -1.99
C THR A 495 3.77 -25.47 -2.62
N GLU A 496 2.87 -25.23 -3.58
CA GLU A 496 2.60 -23.89 -4.13
C GLU A 496 1.20 -23.42 -3.67
N PRO A 497 1.11 -22.53 -2.65
CA PRO A 497 -0.19 -22.21 -2.05
C PRO A 497 -1.06 -21.27 -2.89
N MET A 498 -0.46 -20.29 -3.55
CA MET A 498 -1.20 -19.17 -4.13
C MET A 498 -1.68 -19.39 -5.57
N THR A 499 -1.48 -20.56 -6.15
CA THR A 499 -1.83 -20.78 -7.56
C THR A 499 -2.49 -22.12 -7.85
N TYR A 500 -3.11 -22.17 -9.02
CA TYR A 500 -3.40 -23.40 -9.73
C TYR A 500 -2.94 -23.28 -11.19
N TRP A 501 -1.96 -24.10 -11.55
CA TRP A 501 -1.50 -24.30 -12.93
C TRP A 501 -2.43 -25.29 -13.65
N GLN A 502 -3.43 -24.76 -14.35
CA GLN A 502 -4.36 -25.53 -15.15
C GLN A 502 -3.78 -25.79 -16.55
N ARG A 503 -3.24 -26.99 -16.76
CA ARG A 503 -2.83 -27.45 -18.10
C ARG A 503 -4.05 -27.59 -19.00
N MET A 504 -3.98 -27.06 -20.22
CA MET A 504 -5.11 -27.01 -21.15
C MET A 504 -4.84 -27.88 -22.39
N PRO A 505 -5.72 -28.87 -22.70
CA PRO A 505 -5.65 -29.63 -23.95
C PRO A 505 -5.64 -28.73 -25.19
N LYS A 506 -5.07 -29.19 -26.32
CA LYS A 506 -4.86 -28.37 -27.54
C LYS A 506 -6.16 -27.77 -28.11
N GLU A 507 -7.28 -28.46 -27.90
CA GLU A 507 -8.61 -28.07 -28.32
C GLU A 507 -9.23 -26.94 -27.50
N ILE A 508 -8.74 -26.69 -26.27
CA ILE A 508 -9.23 -25.59 -25.45
C ILE A 508 -8.52 -24.29 -25.86
N PRO A 509 -9.24 -23.22 -26.24
CA PRO A 509 -8.61 -21.95 -26.61
C PRO A 509 -7.74 -21.39 -25.48
N ARG A 510 -6.53 -20.91 -25.81
CA ARG A 510 -5.59 -20.25 -24.88
C ARG A 510 -6.06 -18.81 -24.58
N THR A 511 -7.28 -18.69 -24.08
CA THR A 511 -7.94 -17.43 -23.73
C THR A 511 -8.44 -17.50 -22.30
N TYR A 512 -8.79 -16.34 -21.74
CA TYR A 512 -9.43 -16.29 -20.43
C TYR A 512 -10.71 -17.14 -20.39
N GLU A 513 -11.56 -16.97 -21.41
CA GLU A 513 -12.85 -17.64 -21.50
C GLU A 513 -12.66 -19.17 -21.59
N GLY A 514 -11.71 -19.63 -22.42
CA GLY A 514 -11.38 -21.06 -22.52
C GLY A 514 -10.84 -21.64 -21.22
N ALA A 515 -10.00 -20.89 -20.49
CA ALA A 515 -9.48 -21.31 -19.20
C ALA A 515 -10.58 -21.44 -18.14
N VAL A 516 -11.48 -20.45 -18.04
CA VAL A 516 -12.59 -20.45 -17.07
C VAL A 516 -13.64 -21.51 -17.40
N GLU A 517 -13.97 -21.71 -18.67
CA GLU A 517 -14.90 -22.78 -19.08
C GLU A 517 -14.32 -24.16 -18.77
N PHE A 518 -13.04 -24.37 -19.05
CA PHE A 518 -12.37 -25.63 -18.75
C PHE A 518 -12.26 -25.88 -17.24
N LEU A 519 -12.00 -24.83 -16.44
CA LEU A 519 -12.06 -24.90 -14.98
C LEU A 519 -13.43 -25.40 -14.53
N LYS A 520 -14.52 -24.77 -15.01
CA LYS A 520 -15.89 -25.12 -14.64
C LYS A 520 -16.24 -26.57 -15.00
N ARG A 521 -15.85 -27.02 -16.19
CA ARG A 521 -16.02 -28.41 -16.61
C ARG A 521 -15.30 -29.37 -15.65
N ASN A 522 -14.08 -29.04 -15.23
CA ASN A 522 -13.27 -29.90 -14.36
C ASN A 522 -13.84 -30.03 -12.94
N MET A 523 -14.66 -29.08 -12.47
CA MET A 523 -15.35 -29.19 -11.17
C MET A 523 -16.35 -30.36 -11.10
N HIS A 524 -16.65 -31.00 -12.22
CA HIS A 524 -17.48 -32.20 -12.32
C HIS A 524 -16.69 -33.44 -12.76
N SER A 525 -15.36 -33.38 -12.77
CA SER A 525 -14.51 -34.50 -13.19
C SER A 525 -14.67 -35.73 -12.28
N LEU A 526 -14.58 -36.92 -12.88
CA LEU A 526 -14.47 -38.18 -12.14
C LEU A 526 -13.09 -38.33 -11.48
N ASP A 527 -12.05 -37.68 -12.03
CA ASP A 527 -10.75 -37.56 -11.38
C ASP A 527 -10.89 -36.65 -10.15
N LYS A 528 -10.77 -37.25 -8.96
CA LYS A 528 -10.88 -36.55 -7.68
C LYS A 528 -9.90 -35.39 -7.56
N ARG A 529 -8.63 -35.57 -7.95
CA ARG A 529 -7.61 -34.53 -7.79
C ARG A 529 -7.93 -33.33 -8.67
N LEU A 530 -8.28 -33.58 -9.93
CA LEU A 530 -8.67 -32.53 -10.87
C LEU A 530 -9.95 -31.81 -10.44
N ARG A 531 -10.95 -32.57 -9.97
CA ARG A 531 -12.20 -32.02 -9.47
C ARG A 531 -12.00 -31.11 -8.27
N ASP A 532 -11.27 -31.59 -7.26
CA ASP A 532 -11.12 -30.89 -6.00
C ASP A 532 -10.27 -29.61 -6.18
N ILE A 533 -9.19 -29.63 -6.97
CA ILE A 533 -8.41 -28.40 -7.26
C ILE A 533 -9.22 -27.38 -8.06
N SER A 534 -10.08 -27.82 -8.99
CA SER A 534 -10.94 -26.91 -9.75
C SER A 534 -12.02 -26.27 -8.87
N ARG A 535 -12.63 -27.02 -7.96
CA ARG A 535 -13.58 -26.48 -6.98
C ARG A 535 -12.90 -25.54 -6.00
N ALA A 536 -11.75 -25.91 -5.45
CA ALA A 536 -10.98 -25.02 -4.59
C ALA A 536 -10.53 -23.75 -5.33
N THR A 537 -10.27 -23.82 -6.63
CA THR A 537 -9.96 -22.65 -7.46
C THR A 537 -11.18 -21.74 -7.61
N GLU A 538 -12.38 -22.28 -7.78
CA GLU A 538 -13.62 -21.48 -7.78
C GLU A 538 -13.86 -20.82 -6.42
N LEU A 539 -13.66 -21.56 -5.32
CA LEU A 539 -13.84 -21.04 -3.97
C LEU A 539 -12.79 -19.98 -3.60
N CYS A 540 -11.52 -20.23 -3.90
CA CYS A 540 -10.39 -19.42 -3.43
C CYS A 540 -9.83 -18.45 -4.48
N GLY A 541 -10.29 -18.49 -5.73
CA GLY A 541 -9.76 -17.63 -6.79
C GLY A 541 -9.86 -16.15 -6.46
N ALA A 542 -8.77 -15.42 -6.68
CA ALA A 542 -8.71 -13.97 -6.51
C ALA A 542 -9.37 -13.28 -7.70
N TYR A 543 -10.11 -12.20 -7.44
CA TYR A 543 -10.73 -11.39 -8.49
C TYR A 543 -10.02 -10.07 -8.69
N ASP A 544 -9.95 -9.64 -9.95
CA ASP A 544 -9.67 -8.26 -10.29
C ASP A 544 -10.88 -7.37 -9.96
N ARG A 545 -10.72 -6.06 -10.12
CA ARG A 545 -11.78 -5.08 -9.87
C ARG A 545 -13.02 -5.22 -10.77
N ASN A 546 -12.93 -5.97 -11.87
CA ASN A 546 -14.06 -6.23 -12.76
C ASN A 546 -14.80 -7.53 -12.38
N GLY A 547 -14.44 -8.17 -11.27
CA GLY A 547 -15.01 -9.44 -10.84
C GLY A 547 -14.56 -10.63 -11.70
N ARG A 548 -13.45 -10.50 -12.43
CA ARG A 548 -12.85 -11.59 -13.22
C ARG A 548 -11.75 -12.27 -12.41
N TYR A 549 -11.53 -13.56 -12.63
CA TYR A 549 -10.38 -14.26 -12.06
C TYR A 549 -9.08 -13.56 -12.46
N ILE A 550 -8.18 -13.39 -11.51
CA ILE A 550 -6.80 -13.04 -11.83
C ILE A 550 -6.16 -14.33 -12.36
N LEU A 551 -5.98 -14.40 -13.67
CA LEU A 551 -5.32 -15.51 -14.34
C LEU A 551 -4.41 -15.02 -15.46
N ARG A 552 -3.39 -15.82 -15.77
CA ARG A 552 -2.45 -15.56 -16.87
C ARG A 552 -2.38 -16.79 -17.75
N ILE A 553 -2.53 -16.60 -19.06
CA ILE A 553 -2.23 -17.65 -20.04
C ILE A 553 -0.70 -17.75 -20.17
N ARG A 554 -0.18 -18.96 -20.00
CA ARG A 554 1.26 -19.25 -19.94
C ARG A 554 1.58 -20.56 -20.66
N ASN A 555 2.70 -20.54 -21.36
CA ASN A 555 3.35 -21.74 -21.88
C ASN A 555 4.70 -21.86 -21.18
N ALA A 556 4.69 -22.56 -20.04
CA ALA A 556 5.86 -22.89 -19.23
C ALA A 556 6.23 -24.38 -19.43
N PRO A 557 7.48 -24.81 -19.15
CA PRO A 557 7.89 -26.21 -19.32
C PRO A 557 6.98 -27.23 -18.61
N TRP A 558 6.40 -26.85 -17.48
CA TRP A 558 5.47 -27.68 -16.69
C TRP A 558 3.99 -27.44 -17.00
N CYS A 559 3.62 -26.39 -17.74
CA CYS A 559 2.22 -26.05 -18.02
C CYS A 559 2.05 -25.22 -19.31
N ASP A 560 1.44 -25.82 -20.33
CA ASP A 560 0.78 -25.11 -21.44
C ASP A 560 -0.70 -24.94 -21.10
N GLY A 561 -1.08 -23.73 -20.67
CA GLY A 561 -2.45 -23.45 -20.24
C GLY A 561 -2.59 -22.14 -19.48
N ALA A 562 -3.23 -22.18 -18.32
CA ALA A 562 -3.52 -21.03 -17.50
C ALA A 562 -3.00 -21.22 -16.07
N VAL A 563 -2.61 -20.12 -15.43
CA VAL A 563 -2.32 -20.07 -14.00
C VAL A 563 -3.25 -19.08 -13.34
N PHE A 564 -4.03 -19.58 -12.37
CA PHE A 564 -4.96 -18.80 -11.56
C PHE A 564 -4.27 -18.35 -10.27
N THR A 565 -4.45 -17.09 -9.89
CA THR A 565 -4.08 -16.59 -8.56
C THR A 565 -5.18 -16.92 -7.56
N LEU A 566 -4.81 -17.52 -6.43
CA LEU A 566 -5.71 -17.98 -5.37
C LEU A 566 -5.39 -17.28 -4.05
N ASN A 567 -6.40 -17.16 -3.20
CA ASN A 567 -6.28 -16.78 -1.81
C ASN A 567 -6.17 -18.05 -0.95
N PRO A 568 -4.97 -18.45 -0.48
CA PRO A 568 -4.78 -19.69 0.29
C PRO A 568 -5.14 -19.50 1.77
N ASN A 569 -6.13 -18.67 2.09
CA ASN A 569 -6.55 -18.44 3.45
C ASN A 569 -7.35 -19.65 3.96
N PRO A 570 -6.88 -20.37 5.01
CA PRO A 570 -7.57 -21.53 5.54
C PRO A 570 -8.94 -21.20 6.16
N ASP A 571 -9.17 -19.93 6.51
CA ASP A 571 -10.43 -19.47 7.12
C ASP A 571 -11.55 -19.27 6.08
N ILE A 572 -11.29 -19.41 4.78
CA ILE A 572 -12.34 -19.40 3.75
C ILE A 572 -13.18 -20.68 3.91
N PRO A 573 -14.50 -20.56 4.16
CA PRO A 573 -15.33 -21.70 4.49
C PRO A 573 -15.58 -22.58 3.28
N GLU A 574 -15.58 -23.87 3.56
CA GLU A 574 -15.98 -24.93 2.64
C GLU A 574 -17.49 -25.16 2.72
N ASP A 575 -18.05 -25.81 1.69
CA ASP A 575 -19.46 -26.19 1.64
C ASP A 575 -19.63 -27.59 1.02
N ASP A 576 -20.87 -28.06 0.90
CA ASP A 576 -21.19 -29.40 0.37
C ASP A 576 -20.68 -29.62 -1.07
N TYR A 577 -20.48 -28.55 -1.83
CA TYR A 577 -19.93 -28.60 -3.17
C TYR A 577 -18.41 -28.38 -3.16
N HIS A 578 -17.93 -27.37 -2.45
CA HIS A 578 -16.52 -27.01 -2.26
C HIS A 578 -15.96 -27.67 -1.00
N THR A 579 -15.80 -29.00 -1.03
CA THR A 579 -15.43 -29.78 0.16
C THR A 579 -14.01 -29.56 0.67
N LEU A 580 -13.16 -28.84 -0.08
CA LEU A 580 -11.80 -28.45 0.32
C LEU A 580 -11.48 -27.06 -0.25
N ASN A 581 -10.93 -26.19 0.59
CA ASN A 581 -10.31 -24.94 0.15
C ASN A 581 -8.84 -25.17 -0.26
N LYS A 582 -8.20 -24.16 -0.87
CA LYS A 582 -6.82 -24.30 -1.37
C LYS A 582 -5.80 -24.57 -0.26
N ALA A 583 -6.00 -24.02 0.94
CA ALA A 583 -5.11 -24.30 2.07
C ALA A 583 -5.19 -25.78 2.48
N HIS A 584 -6.41 -26.31 2.65
CA HIS A 584 -6.66 -27.69 3.05
C HIS A 584 -6.33 -28.72 1.97
N LEU A 585 -6.35 -28.34 0.69
CA LEU A 585 -5.78 -29.18 -0.38
C LEU A 585 -4.26 -29.37 -0.23
N ASN A 586 -3.57 -28.35 0.26
CA ASN A 586 -2.13 -28.39 0.42
C ASN A 586 -1.72 -29.00 1.76
N TYR A 587 -2.44 -28.71 2.83
CA TYR A 587 -2.09 -29.16 4.17
C TYR A 587 -3.32 -29.24 5.09
N THR A 588 -3.46 -30.36 5.78
CA THR A 588 -4.33 -30.50 6.97
C THR A 588 -3.52 -31.10 8.10
N PRO A 589 -3.91 -30.93 9.38
CA PRO A 589 -3.25 -31.59 10.50
C PRO A 589 -3.13 -33.11 10.31
N GLN A 590 -4.16 -33.77 9.80
CA GLN A 590 -4.16 -35.22 9.54
C GLN A 590 -3.21 -35.61 8.40
N MET A 591 -3.06 -34.75 7.38
CA MET A 591 -2.01 -34.93 6.37
C MET A 591 -0.64 -34.81 7.00
N GLY A 592 -0.44 -33.83 7.90
CA GLY A 592 0.79 -33.67 8.67
C GLY A 592 1.13 -34.91 9.50
N ASP A 593 0.19 -35.40 10.31
CA ASP A 593 0.37 -36.60 11.14
C ASP A 593 0.86 -37.80 10.33
N ARG A 594 0.36 -37.95 9.10
CA ARG A 594 0.76 -39.02 8.19
C ARG A 594 2.11 -38.76 7.51
N LEU A 595 2.35 -37.55 7.03
CA LEU A 595 3.56 -37.20 6.27
C LEU A 595 4.81 -37.17 7.15
N TYR A 596 4.65 -36.74 8.41
CA TYR A 596 5.73 -36.55 9.37
C TYR A 596 5.77 -37.64 10.45
N SER A 597 5.13 -38.80 10.20
CA SER A 597 5.10 -39.94 11.12
C SER A 597 6.44 -40.66 11.26
N GLY A 598 7.33 -40.50 10.28
CA GLY A 598 8.61 -41.21 10.19
C GLY A 598 8.53 -42.62 9.57
N GLU A 599 7.34 -43.12 9.21
CA GLU A 599 7.16 -44.50 8.68
C GLU A 599 7.94 -44.74 7.36
N ASN A 600 8.11 -43.70 6.54
CA ASN A 600 8.77 -43.76 5.23
C ASN A 600 10.06 -42.94 5.15
N GLY A 601 10.75 -42.77 6.29
CA GLY A 601 11.83 -41.80 6.44
C GLY A 601 11.32 -40.51 7.09
N GLN A 602 12.23 -39.68 7.58
CA GLN A 602 11.90 -38.45 8.28
C GLN A 602 11.81 -37.29 7.28
N LEU A 603 10.59 -36.87 6.95
CA LEU A 603 10.41 -35.62 6.20
C LEU A 603 10.77 -34.43 7.11
N ASP A 604 11.62 -33.50 6.64
CA ASP A 604 12.15 -32.40 7.45
C ASP A 604 11.30 -31.13 7.40
N GLY A 605 10.46 -30.98 6.35
CA GLY A 605 9.51 -29.87 6.31
C GLY A 605 8.77 -29.70 4.98
N GLU A 606 8.22 -28.49 4.81
CA GLU A 606 7.57 -28.03 3.57
C GLU A 606 8.44 -26.98 2.88
N TYR A 607 8.58 -27.11 1.56
CA TYR A 607 9.08 -26.05 0.70
C TYR A 607 7.88 -25.30 0.10
N LEU A 608 7.70 -24.05 0.55
CA LEU A 608 6.64 -23.18 0.07
C LEU A 608 7.16 -22.34 -1.10
N ASP A 609 6.76 -22.71 -2.31
CA ASP A 609 7.21 -22.01 -3.52
C ASP A 609 6.32 -20.81 -3.87
N SER A 610 6.91 -19.86 -4.61
CA SER A 610 6.23 -18.74 -5.25
C SER A 610 5.46 -17.84 -4.26
N LEU A 611 5.85 -17.83 -2.98
CA LEU A 611 5.21 -17.01 -1.94
C LEU A 611 5.26 -15.50 -2.22
N GLU A 612 6.28 -15.02 -2.94
CA GLU A 612 6.39 -13.62 -3.33
C GLU A 612 5.84 -13.36 -4.74
N GLY A 613 5.81 -14.39 -5.60
CA GLY A 613 5.51 -14.26 -7.04
C GLY A 613 4.10 -13.77 -7.36
N TRP A 614 3.18 -13.92 -6.41
CA TRP A 614 1.75 -13.60 -6.57
C TRP A 614 1.22 -12.61 -5.51
N GLY A 615 2.07 -12.20 -4.56
CA GLY A 615 1.69 -11.31 -3.45
C GLY A 615 1.34 -9.88 -3.89
N GLY A 616 1.66 -9.49 -5.13
CA GLY A 616 1.28 -8.20 -5.71
C GLY A 616 -0.10 -8.17 -6.37
N ASP A 617 -0.76 -9.32 -6.55
CA ASP A 617 -2.10 -9.38 -7.12
C ASP A 617 -3.14 -8.95 -6.08
N LYS A 618 -3.86 -7.87 -6.36
CA LYS A 618 -4.90 -7.32 -5.49
C LYS A 618 -6.21 -8.07 -5.69
N ASN A 619 -6.66 -8.75 -4.63
CA ASN A 619 -7.93 -9.46 -4.65
C ASN A 619 -9.11 -8.54 -4.27
N PHE A 620 -9.98 -8.23 -5.23
CA PHE A 620 -11.21 -7.44 -5.05
C PHE A 620 -12.44 -8.31 -4.75
N ARG A 621 -12.28 -9.62 -4.55
CA ARG A 621 -13.38 -10.53 -4.22
C ARG A 621 -13.88 -10.28 -2.79
N ARG A 622 -14.97 -9.52 -2.67
CA ARG A 622 -15.52 -9.04 -1.40
C ARG A 622 -15.89 -10.16 -0.44
N GLU A 623 -16.29 -11.31 -0.94
CA GLU A 623 -16.60 -12.49 -0.14
C GLU A 623 -15.40 -12.95 0.70
N HIS A 624 -14.16 -12.71 0.24
CA HIS A 624 -12.94 -13.06 0.97
C HIS A 624 -12.61 -12.08 2.10
N PHE A 625 -13.13 -10.85 2.08
CA PHE A 625 -12.80 -9.80 3.06
C PHE A 625 -13.26 -10.15 4.46
N LYS A 626 -14.34 -10.93 4.56
CA LYS A 626 -14.90 -11.42 5.82
C LYS A 626 -13.92 -12.27 6.62
N TYR A 627 -13.03 -13.00 5.94
CA TYR A 627 -12.19 -14.05 6.53
C TYR A 627 -10.74 -13.63 6.74
N VAL A 628 -10.40 -12.35 6.55
CA VAL A 628 -9.00 -11.90 6.63
C VAL A 628 -8.41 -12.08 8.03
N SER A 629 -7.18 -12.61 8.08
CA SER A 629 -6.42 -12.82 9.32
C SER A 629 -5.59 -11.59 9.72
N ILE A 630 -5.38 -10.68 8.77
CA ILE A 630 -4.74 -9.36 8.92
C ILE A 630 -5.67 -8.27 8.35
N PRO A 631 -5.59 -7.01 8.82
CA PRO A 631 -6.36 -5.91 8.25
C PRO A 631 -6.10 -5.76 6.76
N LEU A 632 -7.15 -5.40 6.03
CA LEU A 632 -7.06 -5.10 4.61
C LEU A 632 -6.21 -3.85 4.38
N THR A 633 -5.72 -3.72 3.15
CA THR A 633 -5.21 -2.47 2.59
C THR A 633 -6.08 -2.08 1.40
N PHE A 634 -5.72 -1.02 0.69
CA PHE A 634 -6.53 -0.46 -0.38
C PHE A 634 -5.71 -0.25 -1.66
N ASP A 635 -6.38 0.03 -2.77
CA ASP A 635 -5.73 0.21 -4.06
C ASP A 635 -5.48 1.71 -4.32
N PRO A 636 -4.26 2.13 -4.70
CA PRO A 636 -3.95 3.55 -4.89
C PRO A 636 -4.80 4.25 -5.96
N GLN A 637 -5.46 3.50 -6.85
CA GLN A 637 -6.28 4.07 -7.93
C GLN A 637 -7.76 4.14 -7.54
N SER A 638 -8.33 3.11 -6.94
CA SER A 638 -9.74 3.12 -6.54
C SER A 638 -10.00 3.75 -5.17
N GLY A 639 -8.98 3.85 -4.31
CA GLY A 639 -9.18 4.03 -2.88
C GLY A 639 -9.67 2.72 -2.31
#